data_AF-A0A1G2XAH0-F1
#
_entry.id   AF-A0A1G2XAH0-F1
#
_cell.length_a   1.000
_cell.length_b   1.000
_cell.length_c   1.000
_cell.angle_alpha   90.00
_cell.angle_beta   90.00
_cell.angle_gamma   90.00
#
_symmetry.space_group_name_H-M   'P 1'
#
loop_
_entity.id
_entity.type
_entity.pdbx_description
1 polymer ?
#
loop_
_entity_poly.entity_id
_entity_poly.type
_entity_poly.pdbx_seq_one_letter_code
_entity_poly.pdbx_strand_id
1 'polypeptide(L)'
;MNKKFKLIVILPLFVLTFVSCVTVSNIGTDNWRDYFKPGSTKEEIAKDFNLYRGKWWNFYVRGRWYAEGGYYDEAIQDFKKSVSIRSRDQRSARSYGLHFWEYFGHRELGIVYYNQKKYGDAKKELEISLSTADSARAKFYLNKCNEEILKTTQADQEPPQIRISSHADGEIVNTQVVKLNGTAVDDCYVNCVYVQGRKLFTELAKRDLAFSENVSLRAGENAIDMEAVDLLGKNTKRSLKITLDVHPPILCLDEIQIRQKDGKQIATIKGIIVDDYALKDFFINDTEMHIESYKEEKFDKDIALSDNGKVSFKVRDIAGNETKGEYQIDKKASLWPKDTLNGYKLVYNVRNPILVAASKMDGTAVKMLLASQDAGVSQPSSSAGLPQSDEGKNVEGKNQSVPQNAGTDSAPPIVRTDVKSAIVYDTNLFISGDAHDDNGVAKLFVNQNPLEIRAGKHVFFNHLLTLNEGENIVSIKAVDTQGNETQIKPVKITKKTFELLESDARYTVALLPLRTFAEQGIPSETIYSSLLKAFDEEPKRFNFVERDRAKLEEILHEQKINNTELTSPDTAVKIGKIRAAEGMLFGSVEEDAKGINITLRLVDTETTQVLANADVYDEDKSVKNLEWLTHGLSLKMKQQFPMIQGNVIYVSGNGFHVNAGAASGVGIGMKLLLFREIKEGDFVLKEPLDAIARVVQVQPDTCFAKIISSKGAEKVEKKDFVVTK
;
A
#
# COMPACT_ATOMS: atom_id res chain seq x y z
N MET A 1 56.31 25.63 -40.98
CA MET A 1 57.10 24.41 -41.28
C MET A 1 56.31 23.20 -40.82
N ASN A 2 56.12 22.25 -41.72
CA ASN A 2 55.34 21.02 -41.57
C ASN A 2 55.61 20.24 -40.27
N LYS A 3 54.56 19.68 -39.67
CA LYS A 3 54.58 18.29 -39.21
C LYS A 3 53.16 17.73 -39.17
N LYS A 4 52.89 16.83 -40.13
CA LYS A 4 51.74 15.93 -40.20
C LYS A 4 51.83 14.92 -39.06
N PHE A 5 50.72 14.65 -38.39
CA PHE A 5 50.47 13.36 -37.76
C PHE A 5 49.03 12.93 -38.07
N LYS A 6 48.90 11.83 -38.82
CA LYS A 6 47.66 11.08 -39.02
C LYS A 6 47.51 10.12 -37.83
N LEU A 7 46.35 10.11 -37.20
CA LEU A 7 45.86 9.02 -36.34
C LEU A 7 44.35 8.93 -36.61
N ILE A 8 43.93 8.11 -37.58
CA ILE A 8 43.31 6.79 -37.33
C ILE A 8 42.22 6.90 -36.25
N VAL A 9 41.01 7.26 -36.67
CA VAL A 9 39.79 6.96 -35.92
C VAL A 9 39.29 5.61 -36.43
N ILE A 10 39.60 4.56 -35.67
CA ILE A 10 38.99 3.24 -35.80
C ILE A 10 37.53 3.40 -35.36
N LEU A 11 36.61 3.23 -36.31
CA LEU A 11 35.19 3.08 -36.08
C LEU A 11 34.99 1.79 -35.25
N PRO A 12 34.42 1.83 -34.03
CA PRO A 12 34.12 0.58 -33.35
C PRO A 12 32.90 -0.05 -34.02
N LEU A 13 33.18 -1.18 -34.66
CA LEU A 13 32.36 -2.40 -34.71
C LEU A 13 30.87 -2.18 -34.45
N PHE A 14 30.08 -2.29 -35.53
CA PHE A 14 28.70 -2.75 -35.45
C PHE A 14 28.67 -3.99 -34.54
N VAL A 15 28.18 -3.83 -33.32
CA VAL A 15 27.66 -4.95 -32.53
C VAL A 15 26.39 -5.37 -33.28
N LEU A 16 26.56 -6.22 -34.28
CA LEU A 16 25.48 -7.10 -34.71
C LEU A 16 25.22 -7.97 -33.47
N THR A 17 24.24 -7.57 -32.67
CA THR A 17 23.57 -8.52 -31.81
C THR A 17 23.12 -9.63 -32.76
N PHE A 18 23.77 -10.79 -32.67
CA PHE A 18 23.12 -12.04 -33.02
C PHE A 18 21.91 -12.13 -32.09
N VAL A 19 20.83 -11.43 -32.47
CA VAL A 19 19.49 -11.90 -32.20
C VAL A 19 19.51 -13.25 -32.92
N SER A 20 19.79 -14.30 -32.15
CA SER A 20 19.36 -15.64 -32.48
C SER A 20 17.84 -15.54 -32.49
N CYS A 21 17.34 -15.02 -33.61
CA CYS A 21 15.95 -15.10 -33.99
C CYS A 21 15.79 -16.58 -34.32
N VAL A 22 15.66 -17.40 -33.28
CA VAL A 22 14.92 -18.64 -33.37
C VAL A 22 13.49 -18.18 -33.61
N THR A 23 13.23 -17.77 -34.84
CA THR A 23 11.90 -17.78 -35.40
C THR A 23 11.49 -19.23 -35.33
N VAL A 24 10.81 -19.60 -34.24
CA VAL A 24 9.94 -20.77 -34.24
C VAL A 24 8.86 -20.41 -35.25
N SER A 25 9.16 -20.65 -36.53
CA SER A 25 8.12 -20.71 -37.54
C SER A 25 7.20 -21.82 -37.05
N ASN A 26 5.98 -21.44 -36.65
CA ASN A 26 4.88 -22.37 -36.45
C ASN A 26 4.51 -22.92 -37.84
N ILE A 27 5.37 -23.77 -38.39
CA ILE A 27 5.02 -24.63 -39.51
C ILE A 27 3.99 -25.59 -38.92
N GLY A 28 2.71 -25.34 -39.23
CA GLY A 28 1.62 -26.22 -38.84
C GLY A 28 1.93 -27.65 -39.24
N THR A 29 1.68 -28.59 -38.33
CA THR A 29 1.81 -30.02 -38.61
C THR A 29 0.49 -30.54 -39.14
N ASP A 30 0.54 -31.21 -40.28
CA ASP A 30 -0.62 -31.89 -40.84
C ASP A 30 -1.00 -33.08 -39.94
N ASN A 31 -2.30 -33.26 -39.71
CA ASN A 31 -2.79 -34.43 -39.01
C ASN A 31 -2.86 -35.60 -40.00
N TRP A 32 -2.01 -36.61 -39.79
CA TRP A 32 -1.95 -37.79 -40.67
C TRP A 32 -3.31 -38.50 -40.81
N ARG A 33 -4.23 -38.35 -39.84
CA ARG A 33 -5.60 -38.91 -39.89
C ARG A 33 -6.48 -38.34 -41.00
N ASP A 34 -6.13 -37.16 -41.51
CA ASP A 34 -6.87 -36.54 -42.60
C ASP A 34 -6.55 -37.21 -43.94
N TYR A 35 -5.44 -37.95 -44.02
CA TYR A 35 -4.91 -38.56 -45.23
C TYR A 35 -5.18 -40.07 -45.31
N PHE A 36 -5.38 -40.74 -44.18
CA PHE A 36 -5.59 -42.19 -44.11
C PHE A 36 -6.73 -42.53 -43.15
N LYS A 37 -7.73 -43.28 -43.63
CA LYS A 37 -8.88 -43.77 -42.84
C LYS A 37 -9.15 -45.24 -43.19
N PRO A 38 -8.25 -46.16 -42.81
CA PRO A 38 -8.44 -47.57 -43.07
C PRO A 38 -9.61 -48.13 -42.26
N GLY A 39 -10.08 -49.31 -42.66
CA GLY A 39 -11.03 -50.11 -41.87
C GLY A 39 -10.45 -50.55 -40.51
N SER A 40 -11.27 -51.22 -39.70
CA SER A 40 -10.91 -51.60 -38.31
C SER A 40 -10.18 -52.94 -38.21
N THR A 41 -10.13 -53.74 -39.29
CA THR A 41 -9.45 -55.03 -39.30
C THR A 41 -7.98 -54.91 -39.69
N LYS A 42 -7.17 -55.86 -39.23
CA LYS A 42 -5.74 -55.94 -39.59
C LYS A 42 -5.53 -56.02 -41.10
N GLU A 43 -6.39 -56.77 -41.79
CA GLU A 43 -6.33 -56.99 -43.23
C GLU A 43 -6.66 -55.71 -44.02
N GLU A 44 -7.64 -54.92 -43.56
CA GLU A 44 -7.98 -53.61 -44.14
C GLU A 44 -6.84 -52.60 -43.95
N ILE A 45 -6.26 -52.53 -42.75
CA ILE A 45 -5.10 -51.68 -42.46
C ILE A 45 -3.91 -52.08 -43.36
N ALA A 46 -3.67 -53.37 -43.55
CA ALA A 46 -2.60 -53.83 -44.43
C ALA A 46 -2.83 -53.48 -45.91
N LYS A 47 -4.09 -53.61 -46.37
CA LYS A 47 -4.49 -53.35 -47.77
C LYS A 47 -4.38 -51.87 -48.14
N ASP A 48 -4.75 -50.98 -47.24
CA ASP A 48 -4.81 -49.54 -47.52
C ASP A 48 -3.44 -48.85 -47.48
N PHE A 49 -2.40 -49.56 -47.03
CA PHE A 49 -1.04 -49.08 -46.99
C PHE A 49 -0.12 -49.90 -47.91
N ASN A 50 0.02 -49.47 -49.17
CA ASN A 50 1.01 -50.06 -50.09
C ASN A 50 2.44 -49.61 -49.73
N LEU A 51 3.24 -50.53 -49.17
CA LEU A 51 4.58 -50.24 -48.66
C LEU A 51 5.73 -50.48 -49.63
N TYR A 52 5.47 -50.75 -50.91
CA TYR A 52 6.56 -50.93 -51.88
C TYR A 52 7.38 -49.64 -52.02
N ARG A 53 8.67 -49.68 -51.61
CA ARG A 53 9.57 -48.50 -51.43
C ARG A 53 9.07 -47.47 -50.41
N GLY A 54 8.31 -47.91 -49.40
CA GLY A 54 7.73 -47.05 -48.35
C GLY A 54 8.75 -46.15 -47.67
N LYS A 55 8.35 -44.90 -47.42
CA LYS A 55 9.12 -43.94 -46.61
C LYS A 55 8.83 -44.16 -45.13
N TRP A 56 9.66 -43.58 -44.24
CA TRP A 56 9.50 -43.70 -42.79
C TRP A 56 8.05 -43.44 -42.33
N TRP A 57 7.39 -42.45 -42.93
CA TRP A 57 6.06 -42.03 -42.55
C TRP A 57 4.96 -43.04 -42.91
N ASN A 58 5.16 -43.86 -43.95
CA ASN A 58 4.22 -44.92 -44.32
C ASN A 58 4.16 -45.99 -43.21
N PHE A 59 5.34 -46.43 -42.76
CA PHE A 59 5.46 -47.39 -41.66
C PHE A 59 4.95 -46.79 -40.35
N TYR A 60 5.31 -45.54 -40.05
CA TYR A 60 4.84 -44.86 -38.84
C TYR A 60 3.31 -44.80 -38.76
N VAL A 61 2.64 -44.30 -39.79
CA VAL A 61 1.17 -44.15 -39.77
C VAL A 61 0.46 -45.50 -39.71
N ARG A 62 0.94 -46.51 -40.44
CA ARG A 62 0.36 -47.85 -40.36
C ARG A 62 0.55 -48.47 -38.97
N GLY A 63 1.73 -48.30 -38.38
CA GLY A 63 2.01 -48.70 -37.00
C GLY A 63 1.07 -48.02 -35.99
N ARG A 64 0.72 -46.74 -36.19
CA ARG A 64 -0.28 -46.04 -35.36
C ARG A 64 -1.66 -46.68 -35.45
N TRP A 65 -2.13 -47.03 -36.65
CA TRP A 65 -3.39 -47.73 -36.83
C TRP A 65 -3.39 -49.12 -36.20
N TYR A 66 -2.31 -49.90 -36.39
CA TYR A 66 -2.17 -51.19 -35.72
C TYR A 66 -2.18 -51.06 -34.19
N ALA A 67 -1.49 -50.07 -33.64
CA ALA A 67 -1.48 -49.81 -32.20
C ALA A 67 -2.88 -49.41 -31.68
N GLU A 68 -3.63 -48.60 -32.43
CA GLU A 68 -5.01 -48.21 -32.10
C GLU A 68 -5.99 -49.39 -32.20
N GLY A 69 -5.76 -50.32 -33.14
CA GLY A 69 -6.53 -51.56 -33.28
C GLY A 69 -6.12 -52.69 -32.32
N GLY A 70 -5.11 -52.49 -31.47
CA GLY A 70 -4.62 -53.52 -30.53
C GLY A 70 -3.68 -54.56 -31.15
N TYR A 71 -3.30 -54.41 -32.42
CA TYR A 71 -2.38 -55.30 -33.16
C TYR A 71 -0.92 -54.93 -32.84
N TYR A 72 -0.49 -55.21 -31.61
CA TYR A 72 0.78 -54.69 -31.08
C TYR A 72 2.03 -55.27 -31.74
N ASP A 73 2.02 -56.53 -32.17
CA ASP A 73 3.20 -57.13 -32.80
C ASP A 73 3.46 -56.53 -34.19
N GLU A 74 2.39 -56.28 -34.95
CA GLU A 74 2.43 -55.58 -36.24
C GLU A 74 2.87 -54.14 -36.06
N ALA A 75 2.32 -53.45 -35.05
CA ALA A 75 2.72 -52.08 -34.72
C ALA A 75 4.22 -51.99 -34.38
N ILE A 76 4.76 -52.93 -33.59
CA ILE A 76 6.19 -52.97 -33.24
C ILE A 76 7.05 -53.14 -34.51
N GLN A 77 6.68 -54.04 -35.41
CA GLN A 77 7.43 -54.25 -36.66
C GLN A 77 7.50 -52.97 -37.49
N ASP A 78 6.36 -52.29 -37.62
CA ASP A 78 6.26 -51.05 -38.39
C ASP A 78 6.99 -49.89 -37.71
N PHE A 79 6.86 -49.72 -36.39
CA PHE A 79 7.61 -48.69 -35.69
C PHE A 79 9.12 -48.95 -35.74
N LYS A 80 9.59 -50.19 -35.54
CA LYS A 80 11.00 -50.56 -35.70
C LYS A 80 11.52 -50.23 -37.09
N LYS A 81 10.73 -50.52 -38.12
CA LYS A 81 11.09 -50.19 -39.50
C LYS A 81 11.15 -48.67 -39.70
N SER A 82 10.17 -47.93 -39.19
CA SER A 82 10.15 -46.47 -39.23
C SER A 82 11.39 -45.86 -38.55
N VAL A 83 11.70 -46.26 -37.31
CA VAL A 83 12.85 -45.72 -36.56
C VAL A 83 14.19 -46.09 -37.21
N SER A 84 14.28 -47.24 -37.88
CA SER A 84 15.47 -47.62 -38.66
C SER A 84 15.72 -46.70 -39.86
N ILE A 85 14.66 -46.12 -40.44
CA ILE A 85 14.76 -45.16 -41.55
C ILE A 85 14.95 -43.74 -41.00
N ARG A 86 14.28 -43.41 -39.89
CA ARG A 86 14.34 -42.12 -39.22
C ARG A 86 14.35 -42.30 -37.70
N SER A 87 15.52 -42.17 -37.09
CA SER A 87 15.74 -42.48 -35.67
C SER A 87 15.39 -41.35 -34.69
N ARG A 88 15.17 -40.12 -35.14
CA ARG A 88 14.91 -38.99 -34.23
C ARG A 88 13.43 -38.66 -34.19
N ASP A 89 12.86 -38.67 -32.99
CA ASP A 89 11.53 -38.12 -32.75
C ASP A 89 11.58 -36.60 -32.87
N GLN A 90 10.51 -36.01 -33.38
CA GLN A 90 10.41 -34.58 -33.63
C GLN A 90 8.97 -34.16 -33.92
N ARG A 91 8.60 -32.96 -33.45
CA ARG A 91 7.24 -32.42 -33.63
C ARG A 91 6.91 -32.12 -35.09
N SER A 92 7.88 -31.67 -35.88
CA SER A 92 7.67 -31.31 -37.28
C SER A 92 8.59 -32.11 -38.19
N ALA A 93 8.10 -33.24 -38.68
CA ALA A 93 8.81 -34.12 -39.59
C ALA A 93 8.34 -34.01 -41.02
N ARG A 94 9.24 -33.50 -41.87
CA ARG A 94 8.98 -33.41 -43.30
C ARG A 94 8.75 -34.80 -43.91
N SER A 95 7.55 -35.03 -44.43
CA SER A 95 7.15 -36.29 -45.07
C SER A 95 7.42 -36.24 -46.57
N TYR A 96 6.68 -35.44 -47.33
CA TYR A 96 6.88 -35.15 -48.75
C TYR A 96 6.48 -33.70 -49.08
N GLY A 97 7.10 -33.09 -50.09
CA GLY A 97 6.78 -31.72 -50.49
C GLY A 97 6.95 -30.71 -49.33
N LEU A 98 5.90 -29.94 -49.06
CA LEU A 98 5.78 -29.00 -47.94
C LEU A 98 4.95 -29.55 -46.76
N HIS A 99 4.73 -30.87 -46.70
CA HIS A 99 3.99 -31.51 -45.61
C HIS A 99 4.89 -31.89 -44.45
N PHE A 100 4.41 -31.60 -43.23
CA PHE A 100 5.14 -31.85 -41.98
C PHE A 100 4.24 -32.56 -40.99
N TRP A 101 4.68 -33.69 -40.46
CA TRP A 101 3.89 -34.53 -39.57
C TRP A 101 4.52 -34.62 -38.19
N GLU A 102 3.70 -34.83 -37.17
CA GLU A 102 4.18 -35.21 -35.86
C GLU A 102 4.75 -36.64 -35.89
N TYR A 103 6.07 -36.78 -35.72
CA TYR A 103 6.75 -38.07 -35.75
C TYR A 103 7.39 -38.38 -34.41
N PHE A 104 6.83 -39.36 -33.70
CA PHE A 104 7.43 -39.90 -32.49
C PHE A 104 7.50 -41.43 -32.56
N GLY A 105 8.38 -41.96 -33.42
CA GLY A 105 8.51 -43.40 -33.63
C GLY A 105 8.94 -44.14 -32.35
N HIS A 106 9.91 -43.59 -31.61
CA HIS A 106 10.37 -44.19 -30.35
C HIS A 106 9.32 -44.08 -29.25
N ARG A 107 8.61 -42.94 -29.14
CA ARG A 107 7.49 -42.80 -28.17
C ARG A 107 6.44 -43.87 -28.37
N GLU A 108 5.94 -44.02 -29.59
CA GLU A 108 4.81 -44.91 -29.88
C GLU A 108 5.24 -46.38 -29.77
N LEU A 109 6.48 -46.70 -30.17
CA LEU A 109 7.08 -48.01 -29.92
C LEU A 109 7.14 -48.34 -28.41
N GLY A 110 7.59 -47.39 -27.59
CA GLY A 110 7.62 -47.53 -26.15
C GLY A 110 6.23 -47.75 -25.52
N ILE A 111 5.22 -47.03 -26.02
CA ILE A 111 3.82 -47.20 -25.56
C ILE A 111 3.28 -48.59 -25.92
N VAL A 112 3.59 -49.10 -27.12
CA VAL A 112 3.17 -50.46 -27.51
C VAL A 112 3.85 -51.51 -26.64
N TYR A 113 5.14 -51.36 -26.34
CA TYR A 113 5.82 -52.24 -25.39
C TYR A 113 5.21 -52.19 -23.98
N TYR A 114 4.80 -51.00 -23.51
CA TYR A 114 4.10 -50.85 -22.24
C TYR A 114 2.79 -51.65 -22.23
N ASN A 115 1.99 -51.56 -23.29
CA ASN A 115 0.73 -52.32 -23.40
C ASN A 115 0.96 -53.85 -23.47
N GLN A 116 2.11 -54.29 -23.98
CA GLN A 116 2.55 -55.69 -23.92
C GLN A 116 3.17 -56.10 -22.57
N LYS A 117 3.15 -55.24 -21.55
CA LYS A 117 3.80 -55.43 -20.23
C LYS A 117 5.33 -55.62 -20.31
N LYS A 118 5.95 -55.22 -21.41
CA LYS A 118 7.41 -55.25 -21.61
C LYS A 118 8.02 -53.94 -21.11
N TYR A 119 7.92 -53.70 -19.80
CA TYR A 119 8.22 -52.39 -19.21
C TYR A 119 9.68 -51.95 -19.37
N GLY A 120 10.64 -52.89 -19.38
CA GLY A 120 12.06 -52.58 -19.61
C GLY A 120 12.33 -52.06 -21.04
N ASP A 121 11.76 -52.73 -22.04
CA ASP A 121 11.85 -52.30 -23.45
C ASP A 121 11.11 -50.97 -23.64
N ALA A 122 9.93 -50.83 -23.03
CA ALA A 122 9.15 -49.60 -23.05
C ALA A 122 9.94 -48.40 -22.50
N LYS A 123 10.52 -48.56 -21.30
CA LYS A 123 11.36 -47.53 -20.66
C LYS A 123 12.49 -47.09 -21.58
N LYS A 124 13.23 -48.04 -22.15
CA LYS A 124 14.36 -47.75 -23.05
C LYS A 124 13.94 -46.91 -24.25
N GLU A 125 12.85 -47.28 -24.92
CA GLU A 125 12.35 -46.54 -26.10
C GLU A 125 11.82 -45.15 -25.72
N LEU A 126 11.14 -45.01 -24.58
CA LEU A 126 10.64 -43.73 -24.09
C LEU A 126 11.78 -42.77 -23.70
N GLU A 127 12.86 -43.28 -23.10
CA GLU A 127 14.08 -42.50 -22.81
C GLU A 127 14.76 -42.04 -24.10
N ILE A 128 14.83 -42.89 -25.14
CA ILE A 128 15.34 -42.50 -26.47
C ILE A 128 14.46 -41.41 -27.07
N SER A 129 13.14 -41.54 -27.01
CA SER A 129 12.19 -40.52 -27.47
C SER A 129 12.47 -39.17 -26.80
N LEU A 130 12.54 -39.14 -25.47
CA LEU A 130 12.79 -37.92 -24.69
C LEU A 130 14.18 -37.31 -24.92
N SER A 131 15.18 -38.12 -25.30
CA SER A 131 16.50 -37.63 -25.68
C SER A 131 16.51 -36.85 -27.01
N THR A 132 15.47 -37.03 -27.85
CA THR A 132 15.40 -36.44 -29.19
C THR A 132 14.30 -35.39 -29.33
N ALA A 133 13.16 -35.54 -28.66
CA ALA A 133 12.08 -34.55 -28.62
C ALA A 133 11.27 -34.59 -27.32
N ASP A 134 10.95 -33.41 -26.79
CA ASP A 134 10.12 -33.29 -25.59
C ASP A 134 8.65 -33.70 -25.85
N SER A 135 8.14 -34.60 -25.01
CA SER A 135 6.78 -35.12 -25.10
C SER A 135 6.17 -35.44 -23.73
N ALA A 136 5.12 -34.72 -23.35
CA ALA A 136 4.33 -35.01 -22.13
C ALA A 136 3.79 -36.44 -22.12
N ARG A 137 3.36 -36.96 -23.28
CA ARG A 137 2.88 -38.35 -23.43
C ARG A 137 4.00 -39.35 -23.17
N ALA A 138 5.22 -39.11 -23.67
CA ALA A 138 6.35 -39.98 -23.38
C ALA A 138 6.70 -39.98 -21.88
N LYS A 139 6.72 -38.81 -21.24
CA LYS A 139 6.95 -38.67 -19.78
C LYS A 139 5.89 -39.41 -18.95
N PHE A 140 4.62 -39.30 -19.32
CA PHE A 140 3.51 -40.00 -18.67
C PHE A 140 3.71 -41.52 -18.69
N TYR A 141 3.97 -42.10 -19.87
CA TYR A 141 4.19 -43.54 -19.98
C TYR A 141 5.51 -43.97 -19.34
N LEU A 142 6.54 -43.12 -19.31
CA LEU A 142 7.79 -43.41 -18.63
C LEU A 142 7.59 -43.51 -17.11
N ASN A 143 6.82 -42.60 -16.51
CA ASN A 143 6.40 -42.72 -15.10
C ASN A 143 5.65 -44.03 -14.86
N LYS A 144 4.71 -44.40 -15.74
CA LYS A 144 3.98 -45.67 -15.65
C LYS A 144 4.87 -46.90 -15.77
N CYS A 145 5.86 -46.89 -16.66
CA CYS A 145 6.84 -47.97 -16.76
C CYS A 145 7.67 -48.08 -15.48
N ASN A 146 8.17 -46.96 -14.96
CA ASN A 146 8.95 -46.94 -13.72
C ASN A 146 8.12 -47.44 -12.53
N GLU A 147 6.87 -46.98 -12.39
CA GLU A 147 5.93 -47.44 -11.37
C GLU A 147 5.77 -48.98 -11.39
N GLU A 148 5.49 -49.56 -12.56
CA GLU A 148 5.30 -51.01 -12.70
C GLU A 148 6.59 -51.83 -12.49
N ILE A 149 7.74 -51.29 -12.92
CA ILE A 149 9.04 -51.90 -12.65
C ILE A 149 9.30 -51.94 -11.14
N LEU A 150 9.11 -50.82 -10.43
CA LEU A 150 9.32 -50.73 -8.99
C LEU A 150 8.40 -51.67 -8.20
N LYS A 151 7.12 -51.79 -8.59
CA LYS A 151 6.20 -52.76 -7.99
C LYS A 151 6.68 -54.21 -8.12
N THR A 152 7.27 -54.54 -9.27
CA THR A 152 7.74 -55.89 -9.56
C THR A 152 9.07 -56.20 -8.86
N THR A 153 9.99 -55.24 -8.83
CA THR A 153 11.33 -55.43 -8.26
C THR A 153 11.38 -55.18 -6.75
N GLN A 154 10.39 -54.48 -6.18
CA GLN A 154 10.39 -54.00 -4.80
C GLN A 154 11.65 -53.18 -4.46
N ALA A 155 12.16 -52.41 -5.43
CA ALA A 155 13.42 -51.70 -5.27
C ALA A 155 13.32 -50.47 -4.36
N ASP A 156 12.15 -49.84 -4.28
CA ASP A 156 11.87 -48.65 -3.48
C ASP A 156 11.63 -49.01 -2.01
N GLN A 157 12.49 -48.50 -1.11
CA GLN A 157 12.48 -48.84 0.32
C GLN A 157 11.98 -47.70 1.20
N GLU A 158 12.38 -46.46 0.93
CA GLU A 158 12.12 -45.31 1.81
C GLU A 158 11.09 -44.34 1.21
N PRO A 159 10.32 -43.61 2.02
CA PRO A 159 9.55 -42.48 1.53
C PRO A 159 10.46 -41.29 1.16
N PRO A 160 9.98 -40.34 0.33
CA PRO A 160 10.80 -39.21 -0.12
C PRO A 160 11.14 -38.25 1.04
N GLN A 161 12.25 -37.52 0.93
CA GLN A 161 12.68 -36.49 1.88
C GLN A 161 12.55 -35.09 1.27
N ILE A 162 12.15 -34.09 2.06
CA ILE A 162 12.03 -32.69 1.62
C ILE A 162 13.16 -31.85 2.24
N ARG A 163 13.96 -31.19 1.40
CA ARG A 163 15.03 -30.26 1.82
C ARG A 163 14.73 -28.84 1.33
N ILE A 164 14.67 -27.87 2.23
CA ILE A 164 14.43 -26.45 1.91
C ILE A 164 15.78 -25.73 1.85
N SER A 165 15.99 -24.94 0.80
CA SER A 165 17.22 -24.17 0.59
C SER A 165 17.03 -22.66 0.63
N SER A 166 15.78 -22.20 0.53
CA SER A 166 15.43 -20.78 0.49
C SER A 166 15.30 -20.11 1.86
N HIS A 167 14.85 -20.85 2.87
CA HIS A 167 14.51 -20.31 4.18
C HIS A 167 14.84 -21.31 5.29
N ALA A 168 15.14 -20.79 6.48
CA ALA A 168 15.33 -21.58 7.70
C ALA A 168 14.00 -21.75 8.46
N ASP A 169 13.92 -22.78 9.30
CA ASP A 169 12.77 -22.96 10.17
C ASP A 169 12.81 -21.92 11.30
N GLY A 170 11.70 -21.20 11.48
CA GLY A 170 11.59 -20.07 12.41
C GLY A 170 12.16 -18.75 11.88
N GLU A 171 12.50 -18.65 10.59
CA GLU A 171 12.99 -17.42 9.98
C GLU A 171 11.94 -16.29 10.07
N ILE A 172 12.42 -15.08 10.33
CA ILE A 172 11.58 -13.88 10.36
C ILE A 172 11.88 -13.04 9.12
N VAL A 173 10.83 -12.68 8.39
CA VAL A 173 10.91 -11.97 7.11
C VAL A 173 10.02 -10.74 7.14
N ASN A 174 10.30 -9.77 6.28
CA ASN A 174 9.50 -8.55 6.14
C ASN A 174 8.69 -8.45 4.85
N THR A 175 8.61 -9.53 4.07
CA THR A 175 7.88 -9.58 2.80
C THR A 175 6.68 -10.50 2.91
N GLN A 176 5.50 -10.00 2.51
CA GLN A 176 4.26 -10.77 2.56
C GLN A 176 4.25 -11.98 1.61
N VAL A 177 5.13 -12.01 0.61
CA VAL A 177 5.28 -13.14 -0.32
C VAL A 177 6.72 -13.62 -0.28
N VAL A 178 6.91 -14.89 0.08
CA VAL A 178 8.21 -15.56 0.08
C VAL A 178 8.31 -16.55 -1.07
N LYS A 179 9.47 -16.62 -1.71
CA LYS A 179 9.75 -17.60 -2.76
C LYS A 179 10.40 -18.84 -2.15
N LEU A 180 9.59 -19.87 -1.90
CA LEU A 180 10.03 -21.11 -1.30
C LEU A 180 10.69 -22.01 -2.36
N ASN A 181 12.01 -22.22 -2.22
CA ASN A 181 12.79 -23.18 -3.00
C ASN A 181 13.21 -24.37 -2.13
N GLY A 182 13.13 -25.56 -2.71
CA GLY A 182 13.57 -26.80 -2.11
C GLY A 182 13.74 -27.94 -3.11
N THR A 183 14.16 -29.08 -2.61
CA THR A 183 14.33 -30.32 -3.37
C THR A 183 13.70 -31.47 -2.59
N ALA A 184 12.83 -32.23 -3.24
CA ALA A 184 12.40 -33.54 -2.77
C ALA A 184 13.35 -34.61 -3.32
N VAL A 185 13.80 -35.53 -2.47
CA VAL A 185 14.79 -36.56 -2.80
C VAL A 185 14.26 -37.93 -2.42
N ASP A 186 14.42 -38.91 -3.29
CA ASP A 186 13.98 -40.30 -3.08
C ASP A 186 15.04 -41.28 -3.57
N ASP A 187 15.09 -42.50 -3.02
CA ASP A 187 16.02 -43.55 -3.46
C ASP A 187 15.72 -44.00 -4.92
N CYS A 188 14.46 -43.86 -5.33
CA CYS A 188 13.92 -44.22 -6.63
C CYS A 188 13.41 -43.01 -7.40
N TYR A 189 12.22 -42.49 -7.09
CA TYR A 189 11.57 -41.43 -7.86
C TYR A 189 10.52 -40.66 -7.03
N VAL A 190 10.73 -39.36 -6.86
CA VAL A 190 9.68 -38.42 -6.45
C VAL A 190 8.74 -38.17 -7.62
N ASN A 191 7.44 -38.39 -7.42
CA ASN A 191 6.39 -38.19 -8.40
C ASN A 191 5.82 -36.77 -8.37
N CYS A 192 5.53 -36.25 -7.18
CA CYS A 192 5.02 -34.88 -7.03
C CYS A 192 5.27 -34.30 -5.64
N VAL A 193 5.22 -32.97 -5.58
CA VAL A 193 5.29 -32.18 -4.34
C VAL A 193 4.01 -31.34 -4.23
N TYR A 194 3.48 -31.22 -3.02
CA TYR A 194 2.40 -30.33 -2.64
C TYR A 194 2.95 -29.25 -1.72
N VAL A 195 2.50 -28.01 -1.90
CA VAL A 195 2.76 -26.88 -1.00
C VAL A 195 1.40 -26.28 -0.63
N GLN A 196 1.09 -26.19 0.66
CA GLN A 196 -0.22 -25.75 1.16
C GLN A 196 -1.40 -26.50 0.51
N GLY A 197 -1.25 -27.81 0.30
CA GLY A 197 -2.24 -28.66 -0.37
C GLY A 197 -2.33 -28.50 -1.90
N ARG A 198 -1.63 -27.54 -2.49
CA ARG A 198 -1.57 -27.36 -3.95
C ARG A 198 -0.51 -28.28 -4.54
N LYS A 199 -0.92 -29.15 -5.46
CA LYS A 199 0.00 -29.98 -6.25
C LYS A 199 0.82 -29.12 -7.20
N LEU A 200 2.14 -29.16 -7.08
CA LEU A 200 3.04 -28.51 -8.03
C LEU A 200 3.12 -29.30 -9.33
N PHE A 201 3.21 -28.59 -10.46
CA PHE A 201 3.27 -29.23 -11.77
C PHE A 201 4.58 -30.01 -11.92
N THR A 202 4.46 -31.32 -12.17
CA THR A 202 5.59 -32.21 -12.42
C THR A 202 5.18 -33.18 -13.52
N GLU A 203 5.93 -33.19 -14.63
CA GLU A 203 5.63 -34.08 -15.76
C GLU A 203 6.33 -35.43 -15.65
N LEU A 204 7.57 -35.43 -15.16
CA LEU A 204 8.42 -36.61 -15.09
C LEU A 204 8.96 -36.75 -13.67
N ALA A 205 8.76 -37.92 -13.09
CA ALA A 205 9.28 -38.25 -11.78
C ALA A 205 10.82 -38.34 -11.82
N LYS A 206 11.47 -37.88 -10.76
CA LYS A 206 12.94 -37.83 -10.66
C LYS A 206 13.38 -38.20 -9.25
N ARG A 207 14.60 -38.71 -9.11
CA ARG A 207 15.25 -38.91 -7.80
C ARG A 207 15.33 -37.60 -7.03
N ASP A 208 15.85 -36.57 -7.69
CA ASP A 208 15.95 -35.21 -7.16
C ASP A 208 14.96 -34.31 -7.91
N LEU A 209 13.85 -33.97 -7.27
CA LEU A 209 12.83 -33.10 -7.81
C LEU A 209 12.87 -31.73 -7.11
N ALA A 210 13.52 -30.77 -7.78
CA ALA A 210 13.54 -29.38 -7.33
C ALA A 210 12.15 -28.73 -7.52
N PHE A 211 11.76 -27.88 -6.58
CA PHE A 211 10.52 -27.11 -6.62
C PHE A 211 10.73 -25.66 -6.19
N SER A 212 9.86 -24.79 -6.70
CA SER A 212 9.84 -23.36 -6.41
C SER A 212 8.39 -22.88 -6.41
N GLU A 213 7.93 -22.28 -5.31
CA GLU A 213 6.56 -21.77 -5.18
C GLU A 213 6.56 -20.45 -4.41
N ASN A 214 5.70 -19.50 -4.81
CA ASN A 214 5.47 -18.27 -4.05
C ASN A 214 4.38 -18.53 -3.01
N VAL A 215 4.69 -18.28 -1.74
CA VAL A 215 3.77 -18.46 -0.60
C VAL A 215 3.43 -17.10 -0.01
N SER A 216 2.13 -16.81 0.09
CA SER A 216 1.64 -15.60 0.76
C SER A 216 1.52 -15.83 2.27
N LEU A 217 2.05 -14.90 3.04
CA LEU A 217 2.09 -14.92 4.50
C LEU A 217 1.05 -13.95 5.09
N ARG A 218 0.58 -14.27 6.29
CA ARG A 218 -0.19 -13.39 7.17
C ARG A 218 0.76 -12.80 8.22
N ALA A 219 0.42 -11.66 8.79
CA ALA A 219 1.21 -11.08 9.88
C ALA A 219 1.36 -12.08 11.04
N GLY A 220 2.56 -12.18 11.62
CA GLY A 220 2.89 -13.15 12.66
C GLY A 220 3.37 -14.50 12.11
N GLU A 221 3.26 -15.55 12.94
CA GLU A 221 3.75 -16.90 12.61
C GLU A 221 2.86 -17.57 11.53
N ASN A 222 3.51 -18.15 10.51
CA ASN A 222 2.88 -18.93 9.46
C ASN A 222 3.50 -20.33 9.41
N ALA A 223 2.65 -21.36 9.34
CA ALA A 223 3.06 -22.73 9.06
C ALA A 223 2.85 -23.04 7.57
N ILE A 224 3.93 -23.40 6.88
CA ILE A 224 3.92 -23.78 5.47
C ILE A 224 4.04 -25.30 5.37
N ASP A 225 2.91 -25.96 5.14
CA ASP A 225 2.86 -27.40 5.01
C ASP A 225 3.24 -27.86 3.60
N MET A 226 4.08 -28.89 3.54
CA MET A 226 4.57 -29.49 2.32
C MET A 226 4.44 -31.01 2.39
N GLU A 227 4.18 -31.63 1.25
CA GLU A 227 4.09 -33.08 1.11
C GLU A 227 4.81 -33.52 -0.16
N ALA A 228 5.68 -34.52 -0.07
CA ALA A 228 6.28 -35.18 -1.23
C ALA A 228 5.75 -36.60 -1.31
N VAL A 229 5.45 -37.06 -2.53
CA VAL A 229 4.92 -38.39 -2.80
C VAL A 229 5.75 -39.04 -3.91
N ASP A 230 6.16 -40.29 -3.72
CA ASP A 230 6.89 -41.08 -4.71
C ASP A 230 5.94 -41.70 -5.76
N LEU A 231 6.48 -42.54 -6.66
CA LEU A 231 5.69 -43.24 -7.68
C LEU A 231 4.82 -44.38 -7.12
N LEU A 232 5.16 -44.96 -5.97
CA LEU A 232 4.41 -46.05 -5.32
C LEU A 232 3.37 -45.54 -4.30
N GLY A 233 3.35 -44.23 -4.05
CA GLY A 233 2.43 -43.55 -3.15
C GLY A 233 2.92 -43.41 -1.71
N LYS A 234 4.17 -43.75 -1.38
CA LYS A 234 4.71 -43.39 -0.04
C LYS A 234 4.94 -41.88 -0.01
N ASN A 235 4.79 -41.29 1.16
CA ASN A 235 4.84 -39.85 1.31
C ASN A 235 5.55 -39.41 2.58
N THR A 236 5.97 -38.14 2.57
CA THR A 236 6.51 -37.44 3.72
C THR A 236 5.87 -36.06 3.79
N LYS A 237 5.47 -35.66 5.00
CA LYS A 237 4.99 -34.31 5.30
C LYS A 237 6.03 -33.54 6.10
N ARG A 238 6.17 -32.25 5.79
CA ARG A 238 7.05 -31.32 6.51
C ARG A 238 6.32 -29.99 6.65
N SER A 239 6.40 -29.38 7.83
CA SER A 239 5.95 -28.00 8.06
C SER A 239 7.17 -27.10 8.26
N LEU A 240 7.17 -25.92 7.65
CA LEU A 240 8.18 -24.88 7.83
C LEU A 240 7.53 -23.67 8.49
N LYS A 241 8.07 -23.21 9.61
CA LYS A 241 7.61 -21.99 10.28
C LYS A 241 8.34 -20.77 9.72
N ILE A 242 7.58 -19.77 9.29
CA ILE A 242 8.10 -18.45 8.90
C ILE A 242 7.24 -17.38 9.57
N THR A 243 7.87 -16.38 10.17
CA THR A 243 7.18 -15.27 10.81
C THR A 243 7.26 -14.02 9.95
N LEU A 244 6.11 -13.43 9.60
CA LEU A 244 6.06 -12.15 8.91
C LEU A 244 6.03 -11.01 9.92
N ASP A 245 7.08 -10.20 9.90
CA ASP A 245 7.17 -8.94 10.64
C ASP A 245 7.33 -7.76 9.69
N VAL A 246 6.33 -6.88 9.68
CA VAL A 246 6.31 -5.68 8.83
C VAL A 246 6.53 -4.38 9.61
N HIS A 247 6.70 -4.47 10.93
CA HIS A 247 6.83 -3.30 11.79
C HIS A 247 8.31 -2.95 11.96
N PRO A 248 8.73 -1.71 11.66
CA PRO A 248 10.10 -1.31 11.92
C PRO A 248 10.34 -1.07 13.42
N PRO A 249 11.59 -1.22 13.90
CA PRO A 249 11.96 -0.90 15.28
C PRO A 249 11.58 0.51 15.69
N ILE A 250 11.14 0.68 16.93
CA ILE A 250 10.77 1.98 17.50
C ILE A 250 11.99 2.52 18.26
N LEU A 251 12.50 3.68 17.84
CA LEU A 251 13.60 4.38 18.51
C LEU A 251 13.08 5.61 19.27
N CYS A 252 13.16 5.59 20.59
CA CYS A 252 12.81 6.71 21.47
C CYS A 252 14.09 7.31 22.07
N LEU A 253 14.27 8.64 21.97
CA LEU A 253 15.34 9.36 22.66
C LEU A 253 14.75 9.99 23.91
N ASP A 254 15.24 9.64 25.10
CA ASP A 254 14.75 10.18 26.38
C ASP A 254 15.40 11.52 26.73
N GLU A 255 16.70 11.67 26.45
CA GLU A 255 17.47 12.86 26.82
C GLU A 255 18.60 13.11 25.82
N ILE A 256 18.83 14.37 25.48
CA ILE A 256 20.03 14.81 24.75
C ILE A 256 20.69 15.93 25.54
N GLN A 257 21.89 15.67 26.05
CA GLN A 257 22.72 16.66 26.73
C GLN A 257 23.92 17.03 25.88
N ILE A 258 24.20 18.32 25.73
CA ILE A 258 25.39 18.78 25.00
C ILE A 258 26.39 19.35 25.99
N ARG A 259 27.62 18.85 25.92
CA ARG A 259 28.75 19.31 26.71
C ARG A 259 29.88 19.75 25.79
N GLN A 260 30.65 20.73 26.22
CA GLN A 260 31.93 21.05 25.58
C GLN A 260 33.08 20.38 26.33
N LYS A 261 33.97 19.70 25.58
CA LYS A 261 35.22 19.12 26.04
C LYS A 261 36.32 19.43 25.03
N ASP A 262 37.42 20.06 25.46
CA ASP A 262 38.58 20.39 24.61
C ASP A 262 38.23 21.14 23.31
N GLY A 263 37.25 22.06 23.37
CA GLY A 263 36.78 22.84 22.21
C GLY A 263 35.82 22.09 21.27
N LYS A 264 35.58 20.79 21.47
CA LYS A 264 34.61 19.98 20.72
C LYS A 264 33.28 19.89 21.46
N GLN A 265 32.18 19.92 20.71
CA GLN A 265 30.83 19.65 21.24
C GLN A 265 30.57 18.14 21.24
N ILE A 266 30.21 17.61 22.40
CA ILE A 266 29.83 16.20 22.60
C ILE A 266 28.35 16.18 22.98
N ALA A 267 27.55 15.38 22.29
CA ALA A 267 26.17 15.07 22.70
C ALA A 267 26.13 13.71 23.40
N THR A 268 25.70 13.71 24.66
CA THR A 268 25.27 12.51 25.38
C THR A 268 23.82 12.25 25.05
N ILE A 269 23.53 11.14 24.39
CA ILE A 269 22.19 10.76 23.94
C ILE A 269 21.77 9.52 24.70
N LYS A 270 20.60 9.62 25.35
CA LYS A 270 19.95 8.51 26.05
C LYS A 270 18.66 8.15 25.34
N GLY A 271 18.39 6.86 25.28
CA GLY A 271 17.16 6.39 24.68
C GLY A 271 16.97 4.89 24.80
N ILE A 272 15.92 4.43 24.14
CA ILE A 272 15.55 3.03 24.04
C ILE A 272 15.16 2.69 22.61
N ILE A 273 15.45 1.47 22.23
CA ILE A 273 15.04 0.87 20.97
C ILE A 273 14.16 -0.33 21.32
N VAL A 274 13.00 -0.43 20.70
CA VAL A 274 12.02 -1.50 20.95
C VAL A 274 11.64 -2.15 19.63
N ASP A 275 11.60 -3.47 19.62
CA ASP A 275 11.15 -4.28 18.49
C ASP A 275 10.25 -5.43 18.96
N ASP A 276 9.35 -5.89 18.09
CA ASP A 276 8.44 -6.99 18.41
C ASP A 276 9.18 -8.34 18.49
N TYR A 277 10.31 -8.49 17.78
CA TYR A 277 11.06 -9.73 17.64
C TYR A 277 12.50 -9.64 18.12
N ALA A 278 13.36 -8.91 17.41
CA ALA A 278 14.74 -8.66 17.82
C ALA A 278 15.42 -7.59 16.96
N LEU A 279 16.32 -6.85 17.59
CA LEU A 279 17.19 -5.88 16.92
C LEU A 279 18.38 -6.55 16.25
N LYS A 280 18.83 -5.97 15.13
CA LYS A 280 19.98 -6.44 14.34
C LYS A 280 21.10 -5.42 14.28
N ASP A 281 20.82 -4.21 13.78
CA ASP A 281 21.82 -3.16 13.62
C ASP A 281 21.34 -1.83 14.23
N PHE A 282 22.21 -1.08 14.89
CA PHE A 282 21.94 0.29 15.35
C PHE A 282 23.12 1.20 15.00
N PHE A 283 22.84 2.36 14.41
CA PHE A 283 23.83 3.36 14.04
C PHE A 283 23.46 4.74 14.54
N ILE A 284 24.49 5.49 14.97
CA ILE A 284 24.43 6.93 15.22
C ILE A 284 25.51 7.60 14.36
N ASN A 285 25.16 8.55 13.50
CA ASN A 285 26.10 9.22 12.57
C ASN A 285 26.98 8.24 11.79
N ASP A 286 26.35 7.20 11.21
CA ASP A 286 27.00 6.10 10.49
C ASP A 286 27.96 5.23 11.32
N THR A 287 28.11 5.50 12.62
CA THR A 287 28.89 4.67 13.55
C THR A 287 27.98 3.59 14.11
N GLU A 288 28.38 2.33 13.93
CA GLU A 288 27.66 1.18 14.47
C GLU A 288 27.80 1.13 15.99
N MET A 289 26.67 0.99 16.67
CA MET A 289 26.57 0.88 18.10
C MET A 289 26.36 -0.58 18.46
N HIS A 290 27.08 -1.05 19.48
CA HIS A 290 26.82 -2.37 20.03
C HIS A 290 25.41 -2.40 20.62
N ILE A 291 24.64 -3.40 20.21
CA ILE A 291 23.33 -3.74 20.75
C ILE A 291 23.33 -5.24 21.07
N GLU A 292 22.65 -5.62 22.13
CA GLU A 292 22.35 -7.03 22.36
C GLU A 292 21.08 -7.36 21.56
N SER A 293 21.03 -8.50 20.85
CA SER A 293 19.91 -8.86 19.95
C SER A 293 18.62 -9.21 20.69
N TYR A 294 18.09 -8.27 21.45
CA TYR A 294 16.85 -8.37 22.21
C TYR A 294 15.71 -7.58 21.55
N LYS A 295 14.52 -7.71 22.13
CA LYS A 295 13.33 -6.90 21.83
C LYS A 295 13.42 -5.47 22.36
N GLU A 296 14.35 -5.20 23.26
CA GLU A 296 14.51 -3.90 23.89
C GLU A 296 15.98 -3.65 24.19
N GLU A 297 16.49 -2.49 23.77
CA GLU A 297 17.86 -2.06 24.00
C GLU A 297 17.87 -0.63 24.51
N LYS A 298 18.40 -0.41 25.71
CA LYS A 298 18.61 0.93 26.28
C LYS A 298 20.03 1.38 26.01
N PHE A 299 20.21 2.62 25.58
CA PHE A 299 21.53 3.16 25.28
C PHE A 299 21.75 4.52 25.94
N ASP A 300 23.01 4.75 26.33
CA ASP A 300 23.55 6.02 26.83
C ASP A 300 24.92 6.21 26.17
N LYS A 301 25.00 7.13 25.19
CA LYS A 301 26.13 7.21 24.27
C LYS A 301 26.57 8.65 24.03
N ASP A 302 27.88 8.86 24.12
CA ASP A 302 28.52 10.12 23.78
C ASP A 302 28.94 10.11 22.31
N ILE A 303 28.50 11.12 21.57
CA ILE A 303 28.91 11.34 20.17
C ILE A 303 29.54 12.72 19.99
N ALA A 304 30.56 12.81 19.15
CA ALA A 304 31.06 14.09 18.70
C ALA A 304 30.09 14.70 17.69
N LEU A 305 29.68 15.95 17.92
CA LEU A 305 28.79 16.65 16.99
C LEU A 305 29.59 17.24 15.82
N SER A 306 29.08 17.04 14.60
CA SER A 306 29.56 17.74 13.41
C SER A 306 29.14 19.21 13.42
N ASP A 307 29.83 20.03 12.62
CA ASP A 307 29.60 21.49 12.58
C ASP A 307 28.16 21.89 12.23
N ASN A 308 27.42 21.03 11.52
CA ASN A 308 26.01 21.23 11.18
C ASN A 308 25.05 20.97 12.36
N GLY A 309 25.50 20.42 13.49
CA GLY A 309 24.66 20.11 14.65
C GLY A 309 23.58 19.05 14.38
N LYS A 310 23.75 18.20 13.36
CA LYS A 310 22.84 17.12 13.03
C LYS A 310 23.30 15.81 13.66
N VAL A 311 22.34 15.02 14.11
CA VAL A 311 22.55 13.63 14.53
C VAL A 311 21.62 12.75 13.73
N SER A 312 22.15 11.77 13.00
CA SER A 312 21.37 10.76 12.30
C SER A 312 21.33 9.46 13.10
N PHE A 313 20.19 8.78 13.02
CA PHE A 313 19.96 7.48 13.64
C PHE A 313 19.45 6.51 12.57
N LYS A 314 19.88 5.26 12.70
CA LYS A 314 19.38 4.16 11.87
C LYS A 314 19.33 2.89 12.70
N VAL A 315 18.18 2.24 12.75
CA VAL A 315 17.97 0.97 13.44
C VAL A 315 17.40 -0.04 12.46
N ARG A 316 17.83 -1.30 12.54
CA ARG A 316 17.28 -2.41 11.77
C ARG A 316 16.97 -3.60 12.67
N ASP A 317 15.86 -4.28 12.43
CA ASP A 317 15.53 -5.56 13.08
C ASP A 317 16.11 -6.77 12.34
N ILE A 318 15.85 -7.96 12.87
CA ILE A 318 16.24 -9.22 12.24
C ILE A 318 15.45 -9.54 10.95
N ALA A 319 14.23 -9.01 10.79
CA ALA A 319 13.40 -9.17 9.61
C ALA A 319 13.87 -8.30 8.42
N GLY A 320 14.71 -7.29 8.69
CA GLY A 320 15.21 -6.30 7.75
C GLY A 320 14.40 -5.00 7.68
N ASN A 321 13.40 -4.78 8.55
CA ASN A 321 12.73 -3.49 8.66
C ASN A 321 13.67 -2.45 9.26
N GLU A 322 13.50 -1.20 8.84
CA GLU A 322 14.46 -0.14 9.13
C GLU A 322 13.76 1.13 9.60
N THR A 323 14.26 1.69 10.70
CA THR A 323 13.87 3.00 11.22
C THR A 323 15.03 3.97 11.06
N LYS A 324 14.74 5.15 10.52
CA LYS A 324 15.71 6.23 10.31
C LYS A 324 15.18 7.53 10.89
N GLY A 325 16.09 8.40 11.30
CA GLY A 325 15.75 9.81 11.38
C GLY A 325 16.92 10.70 11.76
N GLU A 326 16.66 11.99 11.74
CA GLU A 326 17.63 13.04 12.02
C GLU A 326 17.10 13.95 13.13
N TYR A 327 17.97 14.26 14.09
CA TYR A 327 17.74 15.28 15.08
C TYR A 327 18.64 16.49 14.79
N GLN A 328 18.00 17.65 14.58
CA GLN A 328 18.70 18.91 14.44
C GLN A 328 18.79 19.58 15.82
N ILE A 329 20.02 19.80 16.27
CA ILE A 329 20.26 20.53 17.50
C ILE A 329 20.08 22.03 17.23
N ASP A 330 19.17 22.67 17.98
CA ASP A 330 19.04 24.12 17.97
C ASP A 330 20.15 24.78 18.81
N LYS A 331 21.19 25.25 18.11
CA LYS A 331 22.33 25.95 18.72
C LYS A 331 21.95 27.31 19.34
N LYS A 332 20.76 27.88 19.06
CA LYS A 332 20.34 29.19 19.61
C LYS A 332 19.77 29.10 21.02
N ALA A 333 19.19 27.95 21.41
CA ALA A 333 18.72 27.70 22.77
C ALA A 333 19.87 27.36 23.77
N SER A 334 21.12 27.33 23.30
CA SER A 334 22.33 26.94 24.03
C SER A 334 23.14 28.10 24.63
N LEU A 335 22.67 29.34 24.52
CA LEU A 335 23.32 30.48 25.15
C LEU A 335 22.56 30.77 26.44
N TRP A 336 22.95 30.16 27.57
CA TRP A 336 23.02 30.78 28.92
C TRP A 336 23.96 29.92 29.78
N PRO A 337 25.01 30.50 30.40
CA PRO A 337 25.93 29.73 31.21
C PRO A 337 25.32 29.46 32.58
N LYS A 338 25.28 28.19 33.02
CA LYS A 338 25.46 27.86 34.44
C LYS A 338 25.85 26.39 34.66
N ASP A 339 26.73 26.26 35.65
CA ASP A 339 27.35 25.09 36.26
C ASP A 339 28.43 24.34 35.48
N THR A 340 29.68 24.72 35.78
CA THR A 340 30.87 23.87 35.64
C THR A 340 30.86 22.82 36.75
N LEU A 341 30.68 21.55 36.38
CA LEU A 341 30.94 20.41 37.25
C LEU A 341 32.04 19.56 36.59
N ASN A 342 33.11 19.28 37.34
CA ASN A 342 34.20 18.36 36.97
C ASN A 342 34.87 18.62 35.60
N GLY A 343 35.12 19.88 35.24
CA GLY A 343 35.86 20.22 34.01
C GLY A 343 35.05 20.18 32.71
N TYR A 344 33.75 19.96 32.78
CA TYR A 344 32.82 20.00 31.64
C TYR A 344 31.95 21.25 31.70
N LYS A 345 31.72 21.89 30.54
CA LYS A 345 30.73 22.97 30.40
C LYS A 345 29.45 22.39 29.79
N LEU A 346 28.36 22.33 30.57
CA LEU A 346 27.04 21.97 30.05
C LEU A 346 26.50 23.14 29.22
N VAL A 347 26.10 22.86 27.99
CA VAL A 347 25.68 23.86 27.00
C VAL A 347 24.19 23.77 26.70
N TYR A 348 23.61 22.57 26.82
CA TYR A 348 22.21 22.31 26.45
C TYR A 348 21.70 21.03 27.12
N ASN A 349 20.45 21.01 27.55
CA ASN A 349 19.75 19.80 28.00
C ASN A 349 18.28 19.87 27.57
N VAL A 350 17.82 18.85 26.83
CA VAL A 350 16.40 18.64 26.52
C VAL A 350 15.94 17.35 27.17
N ARG A 351 14.88 17.46 28.00
CA ARG A 351 14.18 16.36 28.65
C ARG A 351 12.80 16.12 28.04
N ASN A 352 12.73 16.11 26.71
CA ASN A 352 11.52 15.75 25.99
C ASN A 352 11.81 14.50 25.18
N PRO A 353 11.02 13.43 25.33
CA PRO A 353 11.27 12.22 24.60
C PRO A 353 11.00 12.45 23.11
N ILE A 354 12.06 12.41 22.30
CA ILE A 354 11.99 12.57 20.85
C ILE A 354 11.92 11.17 20.27
N LEU A 355 10.77 10.80 19.73
CA LEU A 355 10.68 9.59 18.92
C LEU A 355 11.39 9.85 17.59
N VAL A 356 12.07 8.85 17.05
CA VAL A 356 12.68 8.91 15.72
C VAL A 356 12.05 7.77 14.93
N ALA A 357 10.82 7.96 14.44
CA ALA A 357 10.16 6.99 13.58
C ALA A 357 10.08 7.50 12.14
N ALA A 358 10.49 6.67 11.18
CA ALA A 358 10.23 6.89 9.77
C ALA A 358 9.73 5.59 9.13
N SER A 359 8.47 5.57 8.72
CA SER A 359 8.03 4.78 7.56
C SER A 359 7.80 5.75 6.40
N LYS A 360 8.44 5.47 5.25
CA LYS A 360 8.28 6.00 3.87
C LYS A 360 7.94 7.48 3.56
N MET A 361 7.62 8.35 4.51
CA MET A 361 7.27 9.75 4.28
C MET A 361 8.42 10.67 4.70
N ASP A 362 8.81 11.57 3.80
CA ASP A 362 9.83 12.58 4.08
C ASP A 362 9.29 13.70 4.99
N GLY A 363 10.18 14.51 5.57
CA GLY A 363 9.79 15.62 6.45
C GLY A 363 8.92 16.68 5.75
N THR A 364 8.96 16.75 4.42
CA THR A 364 8.08 17.59 3.59
C THR A 364 6.65 17.06 3.59
N ALA A 365 6.46 15.74 3.43
CA ALA A 365 5.17 15.09 3.52
C ALA A 365 4.56 15.19 4.92
N VAL A 366 5.37 15.07 5.98
CA VAL A 366 4.93 15.31 7.38
C VAL A 366 4.44 16.74 7.55
N LYS A 367 5.21 17.72 7.07
CA LYS A 367 4.80 19.13 7.10
C LYS A 367 3.57 19.39 6.24
N MET A 368 3.38 18.72 5.10
CA MET A 368 2.17 18.84 4.28
C MET A 368 0.95 18.20 4.96
N LEU A 369 1.13 17.08 5.67
CA LEU A 369 0.11 16.43 6.49
C LEU A 369 -0.32 17.32 7.66
N LEU A 370 0.64 17.84 8.42
CA LEU A 370 0.37 18.76 9.54
C LEU A 370 -0.15 20.12 9.05
N ALA A 371 0.41 20.68 7.98
CA ALA A 371 -0.08 21.92 7.38
C ALA A 371 -1.47 21.78 6.76
N SER A 372 -1.92 20.56 6.42
CA SER A 372 -3.31 20.35 6.03
C SER A 372 -4.31 20.52 7.19
N GLN A 373 -3.83 20.51 8.44
CA GLN A 373 -4.61 20.90 9.64
C GLN A 373 -4.46 22.40 9.95
N ASP A 374 -3.32 23.03 9.62
CA ASP A 374 -3.04 24.46 9.89
C ASP A 374 -3.37 25.44 8.75
N ALA A 375 -3.65 24.97 7.52
CA ALA A 375 -3.87 25.84 6.35
C ALA A 375 -5.25 26.50 6.37
N GLY A 376 -5.38 27.56 7.18
CA GLY A 376 -6.59 28.38 7.29
C GLY A 376 -6.30 29.85 7.61
N VAL A 377 -5.28 30.45 7.00
CA VAL A 377 -5.14 31.92 6.94
C VAL A 377 -5.13 32.36 5.48
N SER A 378 -6.31 32.35 4.86
CA SER A 378 -6.55 33.11 3.63
C SER A 378 -6.76 34.58 4.01
N GLN A 379 -5.87 35.47 3.57
CA GLN A 379 -6.14 36.91 3.57
C GLN A 379 -7.18 37.22 2.47
N PRO A 380 -8.13 38.15 2.71
CA PRO A 380 -9.04 38.62 1.68
C PRO A 380 -8.26 39.47 0.66
N SER A 381 -8.33 39.10 -0.63
CA SER A 381 -7.73 39.87 -1.71
C SER A 381 -8.58 41.10 -2.02
N SER A 382 -8.12 42.28 -1.58
CA SER A 382 -8.59 43.58 -2.09
C SER A 382 -7.43 44.32 -2.77
N SER A 383 -7.50 44.51 -4.08
CA SER A 383 -6.78 45.59 -4.77
C SER A 383 -7.50 46.00 -6.05
N ALA A 384 -8.39 46.99 -5.91
CA ALA A 384 -8.75 47.89 -6.99
C ALA A 384 -7.65 48.96 -7.12
N GLY A 385 -7.14 49.18 -8.33
CA GLY A 385 -6.15 50.21 -8.61
C GLY A 385 -6.05 50.48 -10.11
N LEU A 386 -6.79 51.49 -10.57
CA LEU A 386 -6.66 52.12 -11.89
C LEU A 386 -5.23 52.66 -12.12
N PRO A 387 -4.80 52.78 -13.39
CA PRO A 387 -3.93 53.87 -13.79
C PRO A 387 -4.56 54.77 -14.87
N GLN A 388 -4.42 56.08 -14.67
CA GLN A 388 -4.65 57.16 -15.62
C GLN A 388 -3.39 57.43 -16.49
N SER A 389 -3.67 57.79 -17.75
CA SER A 389 -2.99 58.71 -18.70
C SER A 389 -1.45 58.83 -18.72
N ASP A 390 -0.86 58.60 -19.90
CA ASP A 390 -0.40 59.74 -20.72
C ASP A 390 -0.07 59.39 -22.19
N GLU A 391 -0.44 60.35 -23.04
CA GLU A 391 -0.04 60.73 -24.41
C GLU A 391 1.11 59.96 -25.09
N GLY A 392 1.14 59.64 -26.39
CA GLY A 392 0.44 60.13 -27.59
C GLY A 392 1.45 60.19 -28.77
N LYS A 393 1.05 59.67 -29.95
CA LYS A 393 1.54 59.91 -31.36
C LYS A 393 1.70 58.60 -32.17
N ASN A 394 0.75 58.33 -33.09
CA ASN A 394 0.82 58.52 -34.57
C ASN A 394 1.57 57.34 -35.27
N VAL A 395 1.08 56.60 -36.29
CA VAL A 395 0.34 56.94 -37.53
C VAL A 395 -0.26 55.67 -38.17
N GLU A 396 -1.45 55.83 -38.78
CA GLU A 396 -2.14 55.11 -39.89
C GLU A 396 -1.99 53.59 -40.14
N GLY A 397 -3.16 52.92 -40.11
CA GLY A 397 -3.78 52.42 -41.34
C GLY A 397 -3.47 51.00 -41.81
N LYS A 398 -4.39 50.06 -41.51
CA LYS A 398 -5.19 49.33 -42.53
C LYS A 398 -6.16 48.35 -41.88
N ASN A 399 -7.44 48.52 -42.23
CA ASN A 399 -8.45 47.47 -42.14
C ASN A 399 -7.97 46.22 -42.89
N GLN A 400 -7.79 45.13 -42.17
CA GLN A 400 -8.04 43.79 -42.68
C GLN A 400 -8.88 43.04 -41.66
N SER A 401 -10.14 42.84 -42.03
CA SER A 401 -11.01 41.80 -41.52
C SER A 401 -10.31 40.46 -41.64
N VAL A 402 -9.78 39.95 -40.53
CA VAL A 402 -9.40 38.55 -40.40
C VAL A 402 -10.60 37.83 -39.77
N PRO A 403 -11.16 36.78 -40.41
CA PRO A 403 -12.16 35.96 -39.75
C PRO A 403 -11.49 35.35 -38.52
N GLN A 404 -12.09 35.52 -37.33
CA GLN A 404 -11.65 34.79 -36.15
C GLN A 404 -11.85 33.30 -36.42
N ASN A 405 -10.78 32.65 -36.89
CA ASN A 405 -10.64 31.20 -36.85
C ASN A 405 -10.87 30.79 -35.40
N ALA A 406 -11.89 29.95 -35.17
CA ALA A 406 -12.04 29.17 -33.97
C ALA A 406 -10.76 28.33 -33.80
N GLY A 407 -9.80 28.86 -33.04
CA GLY A 407 -8.67 28.09 -32.58
C GLY A 407 -9.22 27.00 -31.68
N THR A 408 -9.02 25.74 -32.09
CA THR A 408 -9.28 24.59 -31.24
C THR A 408 -8.44 24.73 -29.98
N ASP A 409 -9.10 24.88 -28.84
CA ASP A 409 -8.45 24.80 -27.56
C ASP A 409 -7.83 23.42 -27.41
N SER A 410 -6.56 23.41 -27.03
CA SER A 410 -5.80 22.20 -26.78
C SER A 410 -5.45 22.06 -25.30
N ALA A 411 -5.79 23.03 -24.46
CA ALA A 411 -5.56 22.98 -23.03
C ALA A 411 -6.71 22.20 -22.35
N PRO A 412 -6.41 21.23 -21.48
CA PRO A 412 -7.43 20.56 -20.71
C PRO A 412 -7.77 21.37 -19.43
N PRO A 413 -8.95 21.14 -18.82
CA PRO A 413 -9.41 21.91 -17.67
C PRO A 413 -8.52 21.68 -16.43
N ILE A 414 -8.33 22.70 -15.59
CA ILE A 414 -7.63 22.56 -14.30
C ILE A 414 -8.65 22.18 -13.22
N VAL A 415 -8.37 21.13 -12.45
CA VAL A 415 -9.23 20.66 -11.35
C VAL A 415 -8.50 20.79 -10.02
N ARG A 416 -9.19 21.36 -9.01
CA ARG A 416 -8.75 21.44 -7.62
C ARG A 416 -9.80 20.79 -6.73
N THR A 417 -9.35 20.06 -5.71
CA THR A 417 -10.22 19.37 -4.76
C THR A 417 -9.58 19.26 -3.39
N ASP A 418 -10.39 19.15 -2.36
CA ASP A 418 -9.97 18.90 -0.98
C ASP A 418 -9.70 17.41 -0.66
N VAL A 419 -10.01 16.49 -1.56
CA VAL A 419 -9.84 15.05 -1.35
C VAL A 419 -8.38 14.67 -1.19
N LYS A 420 -8.06 14.07 -0.04
CA LYS A 420 -6.73 13.57 0.31
C LYS A 420 -6.85 12.16 0.89
N SER A 421 -5.76 11.40 0.81
CA SER A 421 -5.74 10.06 1.40
C SER A 421 -5.97 10.17 2.91
N ALA A 422 -6.99 9.48 3.40
CA ALA A 422 -7.40 9.54 4.80
C ALA A 422 -8.08 8.23 5.22
N ILE A 423 -8.07 8.00 6.53
CA ILE A 423 -8.96 7.03 7.17
C ILE A 423 -10.25 7.77 7.53
N VAL A 424 -11.40 7.24 7.12
CA VAL A 424 -12.72 7.83 7.36
C VAL A 424 -13.59 6.82 8.09
N TYR A 425 -14.41 7.30 9.03
CA TYR A 425 -15.31 6.46 9.82
C TYR A 425 -16.77 6.60 9.42
N ASP A 426 -17.15 7.77 8.89
CA ASP A 426 -18.47 7.99 8.32
C ASP A 426 -18.69 7.15 7.04
N THR A 427 -19.95 6.81 6.78
CA THR A 427 -20.33 6.05 5.57
C THR A 427 -20.20 6.89 4.31
N ASN A 428 -20.22 8.22 4.43
CA ASN A 428 -20.11 9.13 3.31
C ASN A 428 -18.89 10.03 3.45
N LEU A 429 -18.27 10.35 2.31
CA LEU A 429 -17.25 11.37 2.15
C LEU A 429 -17.85 12.56 1.40
N PHE A 430 -17.72 13.76 1.98
CA PHE A 430 -18.09 14.99 1.29
C PHE A 430 -16.86 15.56 0.57
N ILE A 431 -16.99 15.72 -0.74
CA ILE A 431 -15.93 16.16 -1.65
C ILE A 431 -16.29 17.56 -2.12
N SER A 432 -15.38 18.51 -1.98
CA SER A 432 -15.51 19.85 -2.57
C SER A 432 -14.36 20.15 -3.52
N GLY A 433 -14.62 21.03 -4.48
CA GLY A 433 -13.59 21.49 -5.39
C GLY A 433 -14.10 22.49 -6.42
N ASP A 434 -13.18 22.85 -7.32
CA ASP A 434 -13.46 23.70 -8.46
C ASP A 434 -12.71 23.20 -9.70
N ALA A 435 -13.32 23.46 -10.87
CA ALA A 435 -12.73 23.21 -12.17
C ALA A 435 -12.74 24.51 -12.98
N HIS A 436 -11.62 24.82 -13.63
CA HIS A 436 -11.44 26.05 -14.39
C HIS A 436 -10.90 25.76 -15.79
N ASP A 437 -11.49 26.40 -16.79
CA ASP A 437 -11.07 26.36 -18.17
C ASP A 437 -11.47 27.65 -18.90
N ASP A 438 -10.59 28.21 -19.72
CA ASP A 438 -10.84 29.49 -20.41
C ASP A 438 -11.97 29.38 -21.46
N ASN A 439 -12.19 28.18 -22.01
CA ASN A 439 -13.23 27.85 -22.98
C ASN A 439 -14.41 27.09 -22.38
N GLY A 440 -14.35 26.83 -21.07
CA GLY A 440 -15.46 26.35 -20.27
C GLY A 440 -15.40 24.86 -19.95
N VAL A 441 -15.72 24.53 -18.71
CA VAL A 441 -15.89 23.16 -18.24
C VAL A 441 -17.29 22.69 -18.59
N ALA A 442 -17.40 21.57 -19.32
CA ALA A 442 -18.67 21.03 -19.78
C ALA A 442 -19.18 19.87 -18.92
N LYS A 443 -18.28 19.01 -18.42
CA LYS A 443 -18.65 17.83 -17.61
C LYS A 443 -17.66 17.60 -16.49
N LEU A 444 -18.15 17.09 -15.37
CA LEU A 444 -17.32 16.65 -14.24
C LEU A 444 -17.81 15.28 -13.75
N PHE A 445 -16.89 14.42 -13.33
CA PHE A 445 -17.16 13.07 -12.89
C PHE A 445 -16.45 12.78 -11.57
N VAL A 446 -17.12 12.03 -10.69
CA VAL A 446 -16.52 11.37 -9.53
C VAL A 446 -16.76 9.87 -9.66
N ASN A 447 -15.70 9.07 -9.67
CA ASN A 447 -15.77 7.61 -9.84
C ASN A 447 -16.62 7.18 -11.04
N GLN A 448 -16.40 7.83 -12.18
CA GLN A 448 -17.13 7.65 -13.45
C GLN A 448 -18.59 8.11 -13.45
N ASN A 449 -19.15 8.52 -12.30
CA ASN A 449 -20.50 9.08 -12.22
C ASN A 449 -20.47 10.57 -12.59
N PRO A 450 -21.28 11.03 -13.56
CA PRO A 450 -21.35 12.45 -13.91
C PRO A 450 -22.00 13.26 -12.79
N LEU A 451 -21.43 14.43 -12.49
CA LEU A 451 -22.02 15.41 -11.59
C LEU A 451 -22.95 16.35 -12.36
N GLU A 452 -24.04 16.76 -11.72
CA GLU A 452 -24.86 17.87 -12.19
C GLU A 452 -24.12 19.18 -11.90
N ILE A 453 -23.60 19.82 -12.94
CA ILE A 453 -22.86 21.09 -12.86
C ILE A 453 -23.50 22.15 -13.76
N ARG A 454 -23.36 23.42 -13.38
CA ARG A 454 -23.61 24.54 -14.29
C ARG A 454 -22.35 24.76 -15.13
N ALA A 455 -22.41 24.42 -16.41
CA ALA A 455 -21.28 24.59 -17.32
C ALA A 455 -20.85 26.07 -17.39
N GLY A 456 -19.55 26.31 -17.33
CA GLY A 456 -19.00 27.66 -17.27
C GLY A 456 -17.47 27.66 -17.24
N LYS A 457 -16.86 28.85 -17.29
CA LYS A 457 -15.39 28.98 -17.23
C LYS A 457 -14.81 28.59 -15.88
N HIS A 458 -15.59 28.74 -14.82
CA HIS A 458 -15.23 28.34 -13.48
C HIS A 458 -16.44 27.63 -12.88
N VAL A 459 -16.25 26.39 -12.44
CA VAL A 459 -17.32 25.51 -11.97
C VAL A 459 -16.94 24.99 -10.59
N PHE A 460 -17.70 25.38 -9.58
CA PHE A 460 -17.61 24.78 -8.26
C PHE A 460 -18.43 23.50 -8.22
N PHE A 461 -17.97 22.52 -7.45
CA PHE A 461 -18.71 21.29 -7.26
C PHE A 461 -18.58 20.77 -5.83
N ASN A 462 -19.66 20.14 -5.39
CA ASN A 462 -19.77 19.41 -4.14
C ASN A 462 -20.32 18.02 -4.47
N HIS A 463 -19.87 16.98 -3.77
CA HIS A 463 -20.35 15.62 -4.00
C HIS A 463 -20.30 14.78 -2.72
N LEU A 464 -21.38 14.05 -2.44
CA LEU A 464 -21.45 13.10 -1.33
C LEU A 464 -21.21 11.69 -1.87
N LEU A 465 -20.03 11.13 -1.60
CA LEU A 465 -19.64 9.80 -2.04
C LEU A 465 -19.85 8.77 -0.92
N THR A 466 -20.65 7.73 -1.18
CA THR A 466 -20.79 6.60 -0.26
C THR A 466 -19.59 5.65 -0.34
N LEU A 467 -19.04 5.28 0.82
CA LEU A 467 -17.86 4.45 0.96
C LEU A 467 -18.21 3.01 1.38
N ASN A 468 -17.53 2.04 0.77
CA ASN A 468 -17.53 0.64 1.21
C ASN A 468 -16.51 0.44 2.34
N GLU A 469 -16.69 -0.57 3.18
CA GLU A 469 -15.69 -0.92 4.21
C GLU A 469 -14.34 -1.27 3.55
N GLY A 470 -13.23 -0.80 4.14
CA GLY A 470 -11.90 -1.00 3.60
C GLY A 470 -11.50 0.05 2.55
N GLU A 471 -10.73 -0.38 1.55
CA GLU A 471 -10.10 0.53 0.59
C GLU A 471 -11.08 1.00 -0.49
N ASN A 472 -11.22 2.32 -0.65
CA ASN A 472 -11.98 2.98 -1.70
C ASN A 472 -11.02 3.84 -2.54
N ILE A 473 -11.22 3.84 -3.86
CA ILE A 473 -10.45 4.68 -4.78
C ILE A 473 -11.36 5.81 -5.25
N VAL A 474 -10.94 7.05 -5.05
CA VAL A 474 -11.62 8.25 -5.51
C VAL A 474 -10.90 8.80 -6.73
N SER A 475 -11.64 8.99 -7.81
CA SER A 475 -11.15 9.55 -9.07
C SER A 475 -12.04 10.71 -9.48
N ILE A 476 -11.43 11.85 -9.83
CA ILE A 476 -12.14 13.04 -10.29
C ILE A 476 -11.64 13.36 -11.69
N LYS A 477 -12.58 13.58 -12.61
CA LYS A 477 -12.31 13.89 -14.02
C LYS A 477 -13.16 15.07 -14.45
N ALA A 478 -12.57 16.01 -15.19
CA ALA A 478 -13.28 17.11 -15.85
C ALA A 478 -13.04 17.08 -17.35
N VAL A 479 -14.03 17.53 -18.11
CA VAL A 479 -14.00 17.61 -19.58
C VAL A 479 -14.47 19.01 -19.98
N ASP A 480 -13.72 19.69 -20.84
CA ASP A 480 -14.07 21.00 -21.37
C ASP A 480 -15.15 20.92 -22.48
N THR A 481 -15.51 22.06 -23.06
CA THR A 481 -16.47 22.17 -24.17
C THR A 481 -15.97 21.58 -25.49
N GLN A 482 -14.67 21.32 -25.62
CA GLN A 482 -14.02 20.82 -26.84
C GLN A 482 -13.64 19.33 -26.74
N GLY A 483 -13.85 18.72 -25.58
CA GLY A 483 -13.57 17.32 -25.29
C GLY A 483 -12.18 17.06 -24.69
N ASN A 484 -11.39 18.07 -24.36
CA ASN A 484 -10.13 17.89 -23.63
C ASN A 484 -10.43 17.50 -22.18
N GLU A 485 -9.63 16.58 -21.64
CA GLU A 485 -9.92 15.95 -20.35
C GLU A 485 -8.74 16.09 -19.38
N THR A 486 -9.06 16.34 -18.11
CA THR A 486 -8.13 16.23 -16.98
C THR A 486 -8.65 15.21 -15.99
N GLN A 487 -7.79 14.29 -15.56
CA GLN A 487 -8.07 13.37 -14.47
C GLN A 487 -7.02 13.53 -13.38
N ILE A 488 -7.46 13.80 -12.15
CA ILE A 488 -6.55 13.88 -11.01
C ILE A 488 -6.01 12.48 -10.65
N LYS A 489 -4.83 12.44 -10.03
CA LYS A 489 -4.27 11.19 -9.50
C LYS A 489 -5.29 10.54 -8.55
N PRO A 490 -5.66 9.25 -8.74
CA PRO A 490 -6.60 8.59 -7.86
C PRO A 490 -6.14 8.64 -6.39
N VAL A 491 -7.07 8.96 -5.50
CA VAL A 491 -6.83 9.10 -4.07
C VAL A 491 -7.41 7.89 -3.34
N LYS A 492 -6.66 7.36 -2.37
CA LYS A 492 -7.07 6.18 -1.61
C LYS A 492 -7.70 6.61 -0.28
N ILE A 493 -8.96 6.23 -0.08
CA ILE A 493 -9.71 6.47 1.15
C ILE A 493 -9.96 5.13 1.82
N THR A 494 -9.56 4.97 3.08
CA THR A 494 -9.81 3.74 3.83
C THR A 494 -10.96 3.96 4.78
N LYS A 495 -12.11 3.35 4.52
CA LYS A 495 -13.22 3.34 5.48
C LYS A 495 -12.93 2.31 6.57
N LYS A 496 -13.08 2.71 7.83
CA LYS A 496 -13.04 1.81 8.98
C LYS A 496 -14.29 1.98 9.82
N THR A 497 -14.79 0.91 10.39
CA THR A 497 -15.80 0.97 11.45
C THR A 497 -15.12 1.16 12.81
N PHE A 498 -15.67 2.04 13.63
CA PHE A 498 -15.16 2.31 14.98
C PHE A 498 -16.00 1.55 16.02
N GLU A 499 -15.43 0.48 16.58
CA GLU A 499 -16.05 -0.30 17.65
C GLU A 499 -15.63 0.25 19.03
N LEU A 500 -16.19 1.39 19.43
CA LEU A 500 -16.17 1.80 20.84
C LEU A 500 -17.49 2.50 21.17
N LEU A 501 -18.28 1.89 22.04
CA LEU A 501 -19.61 2.32 22.47
C LEU A 501 -19.57 3.10 23.79
N GLU A 502 -18.58 3.97 23.97
CA GLU A 502 -18.55 4.85 25.13
C GLU A 502 -18.87 6.28 24.72
N SER A 503 -19.90 6.86 25.35
CA SER A 503 -20.20 8.30 25.29
C SER A 503 -19.00 9.15 25.72
N ASP A 504 -18.11 8.59 26.53
CA ASP A 504 -17.06 9.32 27.25
C ASP A 504 -15.85 9.63 26.36
N ALA A 505 -15.71 8.89 25.25
CA ALA A 505 -14.73 9.18 24.19
C ALA A 505 -15.18 10.28 23.21
N ARG A 506 -16.40 10.81 23.35
CA ARG A 506 -16.87 11.92 22.50
C ARG A 506 -16.30 13.24 23.00
N TYR A 507 -15.73 14.01 22.08
CA TYR A 507 -15.19 15.32 22.43
C TYR A 507 -16.34 16.25 22.79
N THR A 508 -16.32 16.77 24.01
CA THR A 508 -17.43 17.57 24.51
C THR A 508 -17.25 19.02 24.09
N VAL A 509 -18.18 19.54 23.28
CA VAL A 509 -18.10 20.85 22.62
C VAL A 509 -19.31 21.73 22.86
N ALA A 510 -19.13 23.04 22.69
CA ALA A 510 -20.23 23.99 22.55
C ALA A 510 -20.23 24.59 21.12
N LEU A 511 -21.39 24.59 20.45
CA LEU A 511 -21.57 25.30 19.17
C LEU A 511 -22.03 26.72 19.44
N LEU A 512 -21.15 27.69 19.19
CA LEU A 512 -21.47 29.10 19.39
C LEU A 512 -22.42 29.64 18.30
N PRO A 513 -23.18 30.70 18.58
CA PRO A 513 -23.97 31.38 17.56
C PRO A 513 -23.11 31.77 16.36
N LEU A 514 -23.59 31.44 15.16
CA LEU A 514 -22.86 31.69 13.92
C LEU A 514 -22.84 33.19 13.62
N ARG A 515 -21.66 33.71 13.27
CA ARG A 515 -21.53 35.09 12.81
C ARG A 515 -21.95 35.18 11.34
N THR A 516 -22.94 36.01 11.03
CA THR A 516 -23.43 36.20 9.67
C THR A 516 -22.98 37.53 9.09
N PHE A 517 -22.44 37.48 7.87
CA PHE A 517 -22.16 38.64 7.02
C PHE A 517 -23.00 38.49 5.76
N ALA A 518 -24.29 38.83 5.86
CA ALA A 518 -25.26 38.56 4.79
C ALA A 518 -25.88 39.85 4.26
N GLU A 519 -26.03 39.95 2.95
CA GLU A 519 -26.78 41.04 2.29
C GLU A 519 -28.29 40.80 2.28
N GLN A 520 -28.77 39.54 2.33
CA GLN A 520 -30.19 39.20 2.08
C GLN A 520 -30.91 38.41 3.18
N GLY A 521 -30.29 38.19 4.35
CA GLY A 521 -31.01 37.75 5.56
C GLY A 521 -31.25 36.23 5.69
N ILE A 522 -30.30 35.37 5.31
CA ILE A 522 -30.36 33.94 5.65
C ILE A 522 -30.46 33.77 7.18
N PRO A 523 -31.49 33.08 7.72
CA PRO A 523 -31.63 32.90 9.15
C PRO A 523 -30.53 31.97 9.69
N SER A 524 -29.61 32.52 10.50
CA SER A 524 -28.52 31.77 11.15
C SER A 524 -29.03 30.59 12.00
N GLU A 525 -30.28 30.67 12.48
CA GLU A 525 -30.99 29.62 13.21
C GLU A 525 -31.17 28.34 12.41
N THR A 526 -31.48 28.47 11.11
CA THR A 526 -31.67 27.30 10.25
C THR A 526 -30.34 26.59 10.06
N ILE A 527 -29.25 27.32 9.81
CA ILE A 527 -27.91 26.74 9.67
C ILE A 527 -27.46 26.11 11.00
N TYR A 528 -27.69 26.79 12.13
CA TYR A 528 -27.34 26.28 13.45
C TYR A 528 -28.04 24.95 13.78
N SER A 529 -29.35 24.87 13.55
CA SER A 529 -30.13 23.65 13.78
C SER A 529 -29.76 22.51 12.82
N SER A 530 -29.53 22.81 11.54
CA SER A 530 -29.06 21.84 10.56
C SER A 530 -27.67 21.28 10.91
N LEU A 531 -26.75 22.11 11.42
CA LEU A 531 -25.45 21.65 11.90
C LEU A 531 -25.58 20.69 13.08
N LEU A 532 -26.38 21.04 14.10
CA LEU A 532 -26.61 20.14 15.24
C LEU A 532 -27.19 18.79 14.78
N LYS A 533 -28.17 18.82 13.88
CA LYS A 533 -28.75 17.61 13.30
C LYS A 533 -27.71 16.77 12.55
N ALA A 534 -26.86 17.40 11.73
CA ALA A 534 -25.83 16.72 10.97
C ALA A 534 -24.74 16.09 11.88
N PHE A 535 -24.33 16.77 12.95
CA PHE A 535 -23.39 16.20 13.92
C PHE A 535 -23.98 15.05 14.74
N ASP A 536 -25.30 14.95 14.83
CA ASP A 536 -26.02 13.84 15.49
C ASP A 536 -26.13 12.57 14.62
N GLU A 537 -25.66 12.58 13.38
CA GLU A 537 -25.59 11.38 12.55
C GLU A 537 -24.44 10.44 12.99
N GLU A 538 -24.69 9.13 12.93
CA GLU A 538 -23.70 8.12 13.32
C GLU A 538 -22.56 7.98 12.27
N PRO A 539 -21.30 7.80 12.70
CA PRO A 539 -20.84 7.76 14.09
C PRO A 539 -20.80 9.17 14.74
N LYS A 540 -21.29 9.26 15.97
CA LYS A 540 -21.24 10.50 16.77
C LYS A 540 -19.85 10.78 17.30
N ARG A 541 -19.19 11.81 16.75
CA ARG A 541 -17.86 12.26 17.17
C ARG A 541 -17.87 13.21 18.38
N PHE A 542 -18.87 14.09 18.42
CA PHE A 542 -18.96 15.21 19.35
C PHE A 542 -20.14 15.06 20.30
N ASN A 543 -20.00 15.58 21.52
CA ASN A 543 -21.07 15.71 22.50
C ASN A 543 -21.34 17.19 22.77
N PHE A 544 -22.57 17.67 22.62
CA PHE A 544 -22.90 19.10 22.77
C PHE A 544 -23.46 19.40 24.16
N VAL A 545 -22.82 20.31 24.92
CA VAL A 545 -23.19 20.64 26.32
C VAL A 545 -24.44 21.52 26.44
N GLU A 546 -24.69 22.36 25.44
CA GLU A 546 -25.88 23.19 25.32
C GLU A 546 -26.30 23.20 23.85
N ARG A 547 -27.52 22.76 23.59
CA ARG A 547 -28.09 22.66 22.24
C ARG A 547 -29.07 23.80 21.96
N ASP A 548 -29.54 24.47 23.00
CA ASP A 548 -30.41 25.63 22.91
C ASP A 548 -29.58 26.89 22.69
N ARG A 549 -29.65 27.43 21.47
CA ARG A 549 -28.96 28.65 21.09
C ARG A 549 -29.32 29.83 21.99
N ALA A 550 -30.59 29.96 22.41
CA ALA A 550 -31.04 31.12 23.19
C ALA A 550 -30.41 31.13 24.59
N LYS A 551 -30.29 29.96 25.23
CA LYS A 551 -29.58 29.82 26.51
C LYS A 551 -28.09 30.12 26.36
N LEU A 552 -27.49 29.69 25.26
CA LEU A 552 -26.08 29.98 24.99
C LEU A 552 -25.84 31.49 24.82
N GLU A 553 -26.75 32.20 24.15
CA GLU A 553 -26.71 33.66 24.02
C GLU A 553 -26.87 34.37 25.37
N GLU A 554 -27.73 33.86 26.26
CA GLU A 554 -27.86 34.37 27.64
C GLU A 554 -26.52 34.26 28.39
N ILE A 555 -25.84 33.11 28.29
CA ILE A 555 -24.53 32.89 28.92
C ILE A 555 -23.47 33.82 28.32
N LEU A 556 -23.46 34.02 27.00
CA LEU A 556 -22.53 34.93 26.34
C LEU A 556 -22.76 36.39 26.79
N HIS A 557 -24.01 36.78 26.95
CA HIS A 557 -24.36 38.12 27.42
C HIS A 557 -23.91 38.35 28.87
N GLU A 558 -24.11 37.36 29.76
CA GLU A 558 -23.64 37.40 31.15
C GLU A 558 -22.11 37.56 31.23
N GLN A 559 -21.37 36.85 30.39
CA GLN A 559 -19.91 36.94 30.33
C GLN A 559 -19.39 38.21 29.63
N LYS A 560 -20.29 39.11 29.19
CA LYS A 560 -19.99 40.37 28.48
C LYS A 560 -19.20 40.14 27.19
N ILE A 561 -19.51 39.09 26.45
CA ILE A 561 -18.83 38.74 25.21
C ILE A 561 -19.63 39.29 24.04
N ASN A 562 -18.99 40.15 23.26
CA ASN A 562 -19.59 40.75 22.09
C ASN A 562 -19.45 39.81 20.87
N ASN A 563 -20.37 39.92 19.90
CA ASN A 563 -20.35 39.12 18.67
C ASN A 563 -19.04 39.25 17.85
N THR A 564 -18.32 40.36 17.99
CA THR A 564 -17.02 40.58 17.34
C THR A 564 -15.87 39.82 17.99
N GLU A 565 -16.01 39.42 19.26
CA GLU A 565 -15.03 38.60 19.98
C GLU A 565 -15.19 37.11 19.65
N LEU A 566 -16.34 36.67 19.11
CA LEU A 566 -16.62 35.28 18.72
C LEU A 566 -15.78 34.76 17.53
N THR A 567 -14.79 35.50 17.04
CA THR A 567 -13.85 35.03 16.03
C THR A 567 -12.41 34.91 16.56
N SER A 568 -12.14 35.38 17.79
CA SER A 568 -10.83 35.25 18.41
C SER A 568 -10.73 33.96 19.23
N PRO A 569 -9.68 33.14 19.05
CA PRO A 569 -9.41 32.00 19.92
C PRO A 569 -9.28 32.39 21.41
N ASP A 570 -8.84 33.63 21.71
CA ASP A 570 -8.72 34.12 23.09
C ASP A 570 -10.07 34.18 23.83
N THR A 571 -11.16 34.28 23.09
CA THR A 571 -12.52 34.29 23.63
C THR A 571 -12.89 32.92 24.20
N ALA A 572 -12.29 31.84 23.71
CA ALA A 572 -12.51 30.49 24.23
C ALA A 572 -12.13 30.36 25.71
N VAL A 573 -11.12 31.10 26.20
CA VAL A 573 -10.72 31.09 27.63
C VAL A 573 -11.77 31.79 28.50
N LYS A 574 -12.36 32.89 28.00
CA LYS A 574 -13.44 33.61 28.71
C LYS A 574 -14.70 32.75 28.80
N ILE A 575 -14.99 32.01 27.72
CA ILE A 575 -16.17 31.15 27.61
C ILE A 575 -15.94 29.74 28.19
N GLY A 576 -14.71 29.28 28.40
CA GLY A 576 -14.39 27.97 28.99
C GLY A 576 -15.00 27.73 30.39
N LYS A 577 -15.61 28.76 30.99
CA LYS A 577 -16.46 28.68 32.19
C LYS A 577 -17.89 28.16 31.92
N ILE A 578 -18.31 28.03 30.65
CA ILE A 578 -19.49 27.23 30.27
C ILE A 578 -19.20 25.82 30.74
N ARG A 579 -19.94 25.41 31.78
CA ARG A 579 -19.66 24.18 32.53
C ARG A 579 -19.54 23.00 31.56
N ALA A 580 -18.36 22.36 31.56
CA ALA A 580 -18.05 21.07 30.93
C ALA A 580 -17.69 21.02 29.42
N ALA A 581 -17.56 22.14 28.70
CA ALA A 581 -17.06 22.09 27.30
C ALA A 581 -15.52 22.03 27.22
N GLU A 582 -14.98 21.01 26.54
CA GLU A 582 -13.55 20.86 26.25
C GLU A 582 -13.12 21.63 25.01
N GLY A 583 -14.04 21.83 24.07
CA GLY A 583 -13.82 22.64 22.87
C GLY A 583 -14.98 23.53 22.50
N MET A 584 -14.72 24.48 21.62
CA MET A 584 -15.71 25.42 21.11
C MET A 584 -15.70 25.42 19.59
N LEU A 585 -16.89 25.31 19.01
CA LEU A 585 -17.10 25.46 17.58
C LEU A 585 -17.52 26.90 17.29
N PHE A 586 -16.62 27.63 16.64
CA PHE A 586 -16.84 28.96 16.12
C PHE A 586 -17.19 28.87 14.65
N GLY A 587 -18.30 29.50 14.24
CA GLY A 587 -18.71 29.48 12.84
C GLY A 587 -19.03 30.84 12.27
N SER A 588 -18.76 30.98 10.97
CA SER A 588 -19.11 32.17 10.19
C SER A 588 -19.83 31.77 8.91
N VAL A 589 -20.78 32.61 8.52
CA VAL A 589 -21.54 32.52 7.28
C VAL A 589 -21.31 33.81 6.52
N GLU A 590 -20.63 33.71 5.38
CA GLU A 590 -20.35 34.83 4.49
C GLU A 590 -21.18 34.66 3.23
N GLU A 591 -22.07 35.60 2.96
CA GLU A 591 -22.97 35.56 1.81
C GLU A 591 -22.80 36.84 0.98
N ASP A 592 -22.45 36.67 -0.29
CA ASP A 592 -22.30 37.76 -1.26
C ASP A 592 -23.09 37.47 -2.54
N ALA A 593 -22.97 38.31 -3.58
CA ALA A 593 -23.70 38.09 -4.83
C ALA A 593 -23.32 36.79 -5.57
N LYS A 594 -22.16 36.18 -5.26
CA LYS A 594 -21.62 35.00 -5.94
C LYS A 594 -22.05 33.69 -5.30
N GLY A 595 -22.23 33.67 -3.98
CA GLY A 595 -22.60 32.44 -3.29
C GLY A 595 -22.66 32.58 -1.78
N ILE A 596 -22.55 31.43 -1.11
CA ILE A 596 -22.48 31.34 0.34
C ILE A 596 -21.28 30.48 0.75
N ASN A 597 -20.50 30.98 1.70
CA ASN A 597 -19.42 30.26 2.35
C ASN A 597 -19.75 30.05 3.84
N ILE A 598 -19.65 28.81 4.32
CA ILE A 598 -19.86 28.46 5.73
C ILE A 598 -18.56 27.85 6.26
N THR A 599 -18.01 28.46 7.30
CA THR A 599 -16.77 28.00 7.95
C THR A 599 -17.03 27.59 9.39
N LEU A 600 -16.37 26.53 9.86
CA LEU A 600 -16.35 26.09 11.26
C LEU A 600 -14.92 25.87 11.75
N ARG A 601 -14.65 26.31 12.98
CA ARG A 601 -13.37 26.14 13.69
C ARG A 601 -13.62 25.51 15.05
N LEU A 602 -12.94 24.40 15.33
CA LEU A 602 -12.88 23.80 16.65
C LEU A 602 -11.67 24.35 17.40
N VAL A 603 -11.88 24.93 18.57
CA VAL A 603 -10.83 25.51 19.41
C VAL A 603 -10.84 24.83 20.78
N ASP A 604 -9.66 24.43 21.26
CA ASP A 604 -9.48 23.88 22.61
C ASP A 604 -9.63 24.99 23.67
N THR A 605 -10.47 24.76 24.69
CA THR A 605 -10.73 25.77 25.72
C THR A 605 -9.59 25.95 26.72
N GLU A 606 -8.70 24.97 26.86
CA GLU A 606 -7.57 25.02 27.79
C GLU A 606 -6.35 25.69 27.15
N THR A 607 -6.11 25.47 25.86
CA THR A 607 -4.90 25.92 25.17
C THR A 607 -5.12 27.04 24.15
N THR A 608 -6.38 27.37 23.81
CA THR A 608 -6.76 28.28 22.70
C THR A 608 -6.30 27.82 21.30
N GLN A 609 -5.78 26.60 21.18
CA GLN A 609 -5.33 26.07 19.92
C GLN A 609 -6.52 25.69 19.03
N VAL A 610 -6.44 26.03 17.73
CA VAL A 610 -7.37 25.53 16.72
C VAL A 610 -7.04 24.06 16.47
N LEU A 611 -7.98 23.16 16.75
CA LEU A 611 -7.85 21.72 16.59
C LEU A 611 -8.35 21.22 15.23
N ALA A 612 -9.31 21.92 14.62
CA ALA A 612 -9.84 21.63 13.29
C ALA A 612 -10.47 22.89 12.67
N ASN A 613 -10.45 22.99 11.35
CA ASN A 613 -11.04 24.08 10.57
C ASN A 613 -11.54 23.58 9.22
N ALA A 614 -12.84 23.67 8.97
CA ALA A 614 -13.45 23.26 7.71
C ALA A 614 -14.34 24.36 7.12
N ASP A 615 -14.47 24.34 5.81
CA ASP A 615 -15.34 25.22 5.06
C ASP A 615 -16.07 24.49 3.92
N VAL A 616 -17.20 25.07 3.52
CA VAL A 616 -18.01 24.64 2.38
C VAL A 616 -18.54 25.88 1.65
N TYR A 617 -18.52 25.82 0.33
CA TYR A 617 -18.97 26.89 -0.54
C TYR A 617 -19.91 26.34 -1.62
N ASP A 618 -20.95 27.10 -1.95
CA ASP A 618 -21.77 26.86 -3.14
C ASP A 618 -22.40 28.17 -3.65
N GLU A 619 -22.74 28.19 -4.93
CA GLU A 619 -23.46 29.31 -5.55
C GLU A 619 -24.97 29.20 -5.31
N ASP A 620 -25.52 28.00 -5.05
CA ASP A 620 -26.92 27.82 -4.67
C ASP A 620 -27.15 28.16 -3.18
N LYS A 621 -27.96 29.19 -2.94
CA LYS A 621 -28.32 29.67 -1.60
C LYS A 621 -29.63 29.08 -1.08
N SER A 622 -30.23 28.13 -1.79
CA SER A 622 -31.49 27.51 -1.39
C SER A 622 -31.39 26.79 -0.05
N VAL A 623 -32.46 26.79 0.75
CA VAL A 623 -32.48 26.13 2.07
C VAL A 623 -32.09 24.64 1.97
N LYS A 624 -32.54 23.95 0.91
CA LYS A 624 -32.17 22.55 0.65
C LYS A 624 -30.66 22.39 0.43
N ASN A 625 -30.03 23.33 -0.28
CA ASN A 625 -28.59 23.31 -0.48
C ASN A 625 -27.84 23.62 0.84
N LEU A 626 -28.34 24.54 1.67
CA LEU A 626 -27.76 24.83 2.98
C LEU A 626 -27.77 23.60 3.91
N GLU A 627 -28.85 22.80 3.91
CA GLU A 627 -28.88 21.52 4.63
C GLU A 627 -27.80 20.56 4.14
N TRP A 628 -27.59 20.50 2.83
CA TRP A 628 -26.56 19.65 2.24
C TRP A 628 -25.14 20.13 2.55
N LEU A 629 -24.88 21.44 2.47
CA LEU A 629 -23.59 22.04 2.84
C LEU A 629 -23.29 21.86 4.32
N THR A 630 -24.26 22.06 5.21
CA THR A 630 -24.08 21.85 6.66
C THR A 630 -23.82 20.39 7.00
N HIS A 631 -24.48 19.45 6.31
CA HIS A 631 -24.15 18.03 6.40
C HIS A 631 -22.70 17.76 5.95
N GLY A 632 -22.30 18.25 4.78
CA GLY A 632 -20.94 18.13 4.29
C GLY A 632 -19.89 18.73 5.22
N LEU A 633 -20.17 19.90 5.79
CA LEU A 633 -19.31 20.58 6.76
C LEU A 633 -19.13 19.76 8.03
N SER A 634 -20.20 19.11 8.52
CA SER A 634 -20.10 18.20 9.67
C SER A 634 -19.17 17.01 9.39
N LEU A 635 -19.24 16.42 8.19
CA LEU A 635 -18.38 15.31 7.78
C LEU A 635 -16.91 15.75 7.68
N LYS A 636 -16.65 16.93 7.09
CA LYS A 636 -15.31 17.52 7.04
C LYS A 636 -14.74 17.76 8.44
N MET A 637 -15.55 18.27 9.37
CA MET A 637 -15.13 18.47 10.76
C MET A 637 -14.80 17.15 11.47
N LYS A 638 -15.64 16.11 11.31
CA LYS A 638 -15.36 14.77 11.84
C LYS A 638 -14.08 14.17 11.24
N GLN A 639 -13.83 14.40 9.96
CA GLN A 639 -12.63 13.92 9.28
C GLN A 639 -11.34 14.61 9.76
N GLN A 640 -11.39 15.90 10.07
CA GLN A 640 -10.23 16.63 10.60
C GLN A 640 -9.98 16.37 12.09
N PHE A 641 -11.03 15.99 12.83
CA PHE A 641 -10.92 15.61 14.24
C PHE A 641 -11.47 14.19 14.46
N PRO A 642 -10.82 13.14 13.92
CA PRO A 642 -11.35 11.77 13.95
C PRO A 642 -11.17 11.09 15.32
N MET A 643 -11.88 9.99 15.53
CA MET A 643 -11.61 9.06 16.63
C MET A 643 -10.56 8.05 16.18
N ILE A 644 -9.39 8.05 16.82
CA ILE A 644 -8.25 7.22 16.47
C ILE A 644 -7.95 6.29 17.64
N GLN A 645 -7.60 5.05 17.29
CA GLN A 645 -7.19 4.02 18.24
C GLN A 645 -5.71 3.72 18.07
N GLY A 646 -5.06 3.36 19.17
CA GLY A 646 -3.68 2.89 19.17
C GLY A 646 -3.36 2.19 20.49
N ASN A 647 -2.09 1.88 20.69
CA ASN A 647 -1.55 1.29 21.89
C ASN A 647 -0.31 2.05 22.34
N VAL A 648 -0.12 2.10 23.66
CA VAL A 648 1.11 2.58 24.26
C VAL A 648 2.26 1.67 23.85
N ILE A 649 3.25 2.22 23.16
CA ILE A 649 4.46 1.49 22.73
C ILE A 649 5.63 1.69 23.68
N TYR A 650 5.68 2.84 24.36
CA TYR A 650 6.72 3.17 25.34
C TYR A 650 6.24 4.23 26.33
N VAL A 651 6.60 4.11 27.60
CA VAL A 651 6.28 5.08 28.66
C VAL A 651 7.57 5.82 29.03
N SER A 652 7.55 7.16 28.96
CA SER A 652 8.73 8.01 29.23
C SER A 652 8.36 9.18 30.14
N GLY A 653 8.95 9.20 31.34
CA GLY A 653 8.79 10.29 32.29
C GLY A 653 7.33 10.57 32.66
N ASN A 654 6.77 11.67 32.13
CA ASN A 654 5.41 12.12 32.38
C ASN A 654 4.46 11.90 31.19
N GLY A 655 4.82 11.01 30.27
CA GLY A 655 4.03 10.74 29.07
C GLY A 655 4.33 9.37 28.48
N PHE A 656 3.84 9.17 27.27
CA PHE A 656 4.01 7.91 26.55
C PHE A 656 3.89 8.12 25.03
N HIS A 657 4.45 7.16 24.30
CA HIS A 657 4.34 7.07 22.84
C HIS A 657 3.22 6.13 22.45
N VAL A 658 2.52 6.46 21.37
CA VAL A 658 1.43 5.66 20.79
C VAL A 658 1.76 5.31 19.35
N ASN A 659 1.43 4.10 18.91
CA ASN A 659 1.51 3.66 17.51
C ASN A 659 0.39 4.23 16.61
N ALA A 660 0.03 5.50 16.82
CA ALA A 660 -0.89 6.25 15.98
C ALA A 660 -0.35 7.66 15.78
N GLY A 661 -0.34 8.14 14.54
CA GLY A 661 0.24 9.43 14.16
C GLY A 661 -0.61 10.22 13.15
N ALA A 662 0.02 11.21 12.51
CA ALA A 662 -0.64 12.09 11.54
C ALA A 662 -1.27 11.33 10.37
N ALA A 663 -0.67 10.25 9.89
CA ALA A 663 -1.21 9.42 8.82
C ALA A 663 -2.50 8.69 9.22
N SER A 664 -2.69 8.48 10.53
CA SER A 664 -3.96 7.98 11.08
C SER A 664 -4.95 9.10 11.37
N GLY A 665 -4.52 10.37 11.42
CA GLY A 665 -5.35 11.53 11.74
C GLY A 665 -5.11 12.12 13.13
N VAL A 666 -4.10 11.66 13.87
CA VAL A 666 -3.73 12.25 15.17
C VAL A 666 -3.14 13.64 14.97
N GLY A 667 -3.68 14.64 15.66
CA GLY A 667 -3.21 16.03 15.67
C GLY A 667 -2.63 16.47 17.02
N ILE A 668 -1.79 17.51 17.00
CA ILE A 668 -1.31 18.15 18.23
C ILE A 668 -2.51 18.73 19.00
N GLY A 669 -2.49 18.59 20.32
CA GLY A 669 -3.55 19.09 21.19
C GLY A 669 -4.68 18.09 21.42
N MET A 670 -4.81 17.03 20.61
CA MET A 670 -5.81 15.98 20.86
C MET A 670 -5.60 15.35 22.24
N LYS A 671 -6.71 15.09 22.95
CA LYS A 671 -6.69 14.37 24.22
C LYS A 671 -6.78 12.86 23.95
N LEU A 672 -6.15 12.07 24.81
CA LEU A 672 -6.12 10.62 24.73
C LEU A 672 -6.70 10.04 26.02
N LEU A 673 -7.65 9.11 25.87
CA LEU A 673 -8.16 8.25 26.92
C LEU A 673 -7.42 6.91 26.87
N LEU A 674 -7.18 6.32 28.04
CA LEU A 674 -6.45 5.07 28.17
C LEU A 674 -7.32 3.99 28.79
N PHE A 675 -7.15 2.78 28.26
CA PHE A 675 -7.84 1.58 28.68
C PHE A 675 -6.87 0.41 28.82
N ARG A 676 -7.17 -0.50 29.74
CA ARG A 676 -6.48 -1.79 29.83
C ARG A 676 -7.38 -2.88 29.30
N GLU A 677 -6.86 -3.65 28.36
CA GLU A 677 -7.54 -4.85 27.87
C GLU A 677 -7.35 -6.00 28.86
N ILE A 678 -8.46 -6.52 29.38
CA ILE A 678 -8.50 -7.63 30.32
C ILE A 678 -9.26 -8.78 29.68
N LYS A 679 -8.68 -9.97 29.71
CA LYS A 679 -9.34 -11.19 29.22
C LYS A 679 -10.16 -11.81 30.34
N GLU A 680 -11.46 -11.97 30.10
CA GLU A 680 -12.38 -12.66 31.00
C GLU A 680 -13.11 -13.76 30.22
N GLY A 681 -12.61 -15.00 30.32
CA GLY A 681 -13.04 -16.10 29.46
C GLY A 681 -12.67 -15.83 27.99
N ASP A 682 -13.68 -15.87 27.12
CA ASP A 682 -13.56 -15.59 25.68
C ASP A 682 -13.74 -14.08 25.35
N PHE A 683 -14.01 -13.24 26.34
CA PHE A 683 -14.23 -11.81 26.16
C PHE A 683 -12.98 -10.98 26.45
N VAL A 684 -12.83 -9.88 25.73
CA VAL A 684 -11.83 -8.83 25.99
C VAL A 684 -12.57 -7.59 26.48
N LEU A 685 -12.43 -7.28 27.77
CA LEU A 685 -12.98 -6.08 28.40
C LEU A 685 -11.96 -4.94 28.32
N LYS A 686 -12.43 -3.71 28.15
CA LYS A 686 -11.60 -2.50 28.16
C LYS A 686 -11.90 -1.69 29.42
N GLU A 687 -11.06 -1.80 30.43
CA GLU A 687 -11.22 -1.04 31.68
C GLU A 687 -10.55 0.34 31.56
N PRO A 688 -11.25 1.45 31.85
CA PRO A 688 -10.65 2.78 31.78
C PRO A 688 -9.61 2.97 32.89
N LEU A 689 -8.50 3.63 32.55
CA LEU A 689 -7.40 3.91 33.49
C LEU A 689 -7.54 5.25 34.23
N ASP A 690 -8.58 6.04 33.94
CA ASP A 690 -8.81 7.43 34.39
C ASP A 690 -7.71 8.44 33.99
N ALA A 691 -6.64 7.97 33.34
CA ALA A 691 -5.57 8.79 32.84
C ALA A 691 -6.02 9.52 31.57
N ILE A 692 -5.77 10.84 31.52
CA ILE A 692 -5.96 11.67 30.34
C ILE A 692 -4.60 12.23 29.94
N ALA A 693 -4.24 12.04 28.69
CA ALA A 693 -3.02 12.61 28.12
C ALA A 693 -3.35 13.56 26.97
N ARG A 694 -2.41 14.44 26.64
CA ARG A 694 -2.51 15.39 25.53
C ARG A 694 -1.37 15.18 24.56
N VAL A 695 -1.68 15.06 23.28
CA VAL A 695 -0.69 14.93 22.21
C VAL A 695 0.10 16.23 22.10
N VAL A 696 1.43 16.15 22.23
CA VAL A 696 2.34 17.31 22.14
C VAL A 696 3.34 17.19 20.99
N GLN A 697 3.49 15.99 20.42
CA GLN A 697 4.32 15.76 19.24
C GLN A 697 3.69 14.66 18.37
N VAL A 698 3.72 14.86 17.05
CA VAL A 698 3.15 13.93 16.07
C VAL A 698 4.18 13.62 14.98
N GLN A 699 4.22 12.36 14.55
CA GLN A 699 4.96 11.82 13.40
C GLN A 699 3.97 11.06 12.50
N PRO A 700 4.34 10.57 11.30
CA PRO A 700 3.41 9.85 10.42
C PRO A 700 2.62 8.75 11.13
N ASP A 701 3.31 7.82 11.79
CA ASP A 701 2.69 6.59 12.29
C ASP A 701 2.60 6.55 13.83
N THR A 702 3.13 7.58 14.51
CA THR A 702 3.29 7.59 15.96
C THR A 702 3.12 9.00 16.53
N CYS A 703 2.77 9.10 17.81
CA CYS A 703 2.74 10.38 18.53
C CYS A 703 3.31 10.23 19.94
N PHE A 704 3.70 11.35 20.55
CA PHE A 704 3.98 11.44 21.99
C PHE A 704 2.89 12.26 22.67
N ALA A 705 2.36 11.71 23.77
CA ALA A 705 1.36 12.35 24.59
C ALA A 705 1.85 12.51 26.02
N LYS A 706 1.65 13.70 26.59
CA LYS A 706 1.96 14.02 27.98
C LYS A 706 0.74 13.81 28.84
N ILE A 707 0.88 13.10 29.95
CA ILE A 707 -0.21 12.90 30.91
C ILE A 707 -0.53 14.26 31.57
N ILE A 708 -1.81 14.63 31.55
CA ILE A 708 -2.32 15.90 32.11
C ILE A 708 -3.22 15.68 33.33
N SER A 709 -3.73 14.47 33.55
CA SER A 709 -4.48 14.12 34.77
C SER A 709 -3.55 13.77 35.93
N SER A 710 -3.98 14.05 37.16
CA SER A 710 -3.31 13.60 38.38
C SER A 710 -3.69 12.18 38.79
N LYS A 711 -4.84 11.68 38.32
CA LYS A 711 -5.32 10.30 38.56
C LYS A 711 -4.87 9.38 37.43
N GLY A 712 -4.50 8.15 37.77
CA GLY A 712 -4.21 7.07 36.83
C GLY A 712 -2.87 7.16 36.10
N ALA A 713 -2.09 8.22 36.34
CA ALA A 713 -0.83 8.47 35.64
C ALA A 713 0.21 7.37 35.89
N GLU A 714 0.28 6.87 37.12
CA GLU A 714 1.16 5.79 37.55
C GLU A 714 0.77 4.41 37.04
N LYS A 715 -0.44 4.25 36.47
CA LYS A 715 -0.96 2.96 36.00
C LYS A 715 -0.62 2.68 34.55
N VAL A 716 -0.15 3.67 33.78
CA VAL A 716 0.06 3.53 32.34
C VAL A 716 1.23 2.60 32.05
N GLU A 717 0.98 1.57 31.25
CA GLU A 717 1.94 0.54 30.87
C GLU A 717 1.98 0.36 29.34
N LYS A 718 3.04 -0.30 28.87
CA LYS A 718 3.14 -0.73 27.47
C LYS A 718 1.97 -1.65 27.13
N LYS A 719 1.43 -1.50 25.91
CA LYS A 719 0.25 -2.17 25.34
C LYS A 719 -1.11 -1.66 25.83
N ASP A 720 -1.17 -0.76 26.80
CA ASP A 720 -2.43 -0.12 27.15
C ASP A 720 -3.05 0.51 25.89
N PHE A 721 -4.36 0.32 25.74
CA PHE A 721 -5.11 0.77 24.59
C PHE A 721 -5.44 2.25 24.74
N VAL A 722 -5.36 2.99 23.64
CA VAL A 722 -5.49 4.45 23.62
C VAL A 722 -6.52 4.86 22.58
N VAL A 723 -7.37 5.82 22.94
CA VAL A 723 -8.39 6.39 22.06
C VAL A 723 -8.31 7.91 22.10
N THR A 724 -8.36 8.59 20.94
CA THR A 724 -8.52 10.05 20.93
C THR A 724 -9.90 10.43 21.43
N LYS A 725 -9.93 11.36 22.39
CA LYS A 725 -11.17 11.96 22.88
C LYS A 725 -11.70 13.00 21.93
#